data_AF-A0AAR2JLR4-F1
#
_entry.id   AF-A0AAR2JLR4-F1
#
_cell.length_a   1.000
_cell.length_b   1.000
_cell.length_c   1.000
_cell.angle_alpha   90.00
_cell.angle_beta   90.00
_cell.angle_gamma   90.00
#
_symmetry.space_group_name_H-M   'P 1'
#
loop_
_entity.id
_entity.type
_entity.pdbx_description
1 polymer ?
#
loop_
_entity_poly.entity_id
_entity_poly.type
_entity_poly.pdbx_seq_one_letter_code
_entity_poly.pdbx_strand_id
1 'polypeptide(L)'
;MESAREPADERSERRHRDSFGISEGCESCSEESSSSCSSDDSDEDSSPLPTTLPIIHTNGQVYTYPDGKAGMATCEMCGMVGVRDAFYSKTKRFCSVSCSRSYSSNSKKASIMARLQGKPPTKKAKVLQKQPLMAKLAAYSQNQNNQQSQVKTKAGESELIFDWGNYIGSGDLMGAPVSCFKHVPMGTSWDDITEGIRVEVLNSDSSLPMKVYWIASIIKLAGFKALLRYEGFDSDSGQDFWSNLCVPDIHAVGWCASGGKPLVPPKSIQHKVTNWKAFLVKRLTGAKTLPSDFSTKVQESMQFPFKKLMRVEVVDKAHLCRTRVALVQQVIGGRLRLVYEESQDGSDDFWCHMYSPLIHTIGWSRSIGHRFKRSDVAKKLDGQVDAPGQLFAKVKDVDQSGEWFKDGMKLEAIDPLNLSAICVATVRKVLADGYLMIGIDGSEAADGSDWFCYHGTSPSIFPAGFCEINSIELTPPRGYTKLPFRWFDYLRETSSVAAPVKLFNKDVPNHGFVPGMKLEAVDLMEPRLVCVATVTRIVHRLLRIHFDGWEDEYDQWVDCESPDLYPVGWCQLTGYQLQPPAMQECLNIQIVMKESKNVLKLNNCELSELCAQSCILATGCNLFSLVKETERLLRGSYYRCVSSLVLRSDRSR
;
A
#
# COMPACT_ATOMS: atom_id res chain seq x y z
N MET A 1 33.21 -41.36 -37.05
CA MET A 1 34.24 -40.66 -37.85
C MET A 1 34.16 -39.20 -37.44
N GLU A 2 34.74 -38.89 -36.29
CA GLU A 2 36.09 -38.31 -36.09
C GLU A 2 35.98 -36.77 -36.10
N SER A 3 35.99 -36.06 -34.96
CA SER A 3 36.92 -35.95 -33.82
C SER A 3 37.94 -34.81 -33.98
N ALA A 4 38.13 -34.09 -32.85
CA ALA A 4 39.32 -33.34 -32.42
C ALA A 4 39.48 -31.90 -32.93
N ARG A 5 39.95 -30.91 -32.14
CA ARG A 5 40.54 -30.88 -30.78
C ARG A 5 40.64 -29.42 -30.28
N GLU A 6 40.60 -29.25 -28.96
CA GLU A 6 41.06 -28.06 -28.20
C GLU A 6 42.58 -27.84 -28.33
N PRO A 7 43.10 -26.73 -27.75
CA PRO A 7 43.96 -26.96 -26.58
C PRO A 7 43.75 -25.96 -25.42
N ALA A 8 44.13 -26.44 -24.23
CA ALA A 8 44.24 -25.75 -22.96
C ALA A 8 45.71 -25.47 -22.58
N ASP A 9 45.86 -24.72 -21.48
CA ASP A 9 47.03 -24.46 -20.62
C ASP A 9 48.05 -23.37 -21.03
N GLU A 10 48.20 -22.33 -20.21
CA GLU A 10 49.23 -22.32 -19.15
C GLU A 10 49.06 -21.17 -18.13
N ARG A 11 49.31 -21.54 -16.88
CA ARG A 11 49.32 -20.73 -15.66
C ARG A 11 50.77 -20.33 -15.37
N SER A 12 51.08 -19.07 -15.05
CA SER A 12 52.32 -18.75 -14.34
C SER A 12 52.11 -17.75 -13.20
N GLU A 13 52.61 -18.17 -12.05
CA GLU A 13 52.69 -17.46 -10.78
C GLU A 13 53.84 -16.44 -10.81
N ARG A 14 53.70 -15.32 -10.09
CA ARG A 14 54.86 -14.57 -9.57
C ARG A 14 54.62 -14.18 -8.11
N ARG A 15 55.48 -14.70 -7.23
CA ARG A 15 55.65 -14.29 -5.82
C ARG A 15 57.01 -13.60 -5.65
N HIS A 16 57.04 -12.65 -4.69
CA HIS A 16 58.17 -12.25 -3.82
C HIS A 16 59.30 -11.38 -4.46
N ARG A 17 59.92 -10.38 -3.80
CA ARG A 17 60.17 -10.12 -2.36
C ARG A 17 60.81 -8.72 -2.09
N ASP A 18 60.52 -8.15 -0.91
CA ASP A 18 61.22 -7.22 0.04
C ASP A 18 62.16 -6.07 -0.41
N SER A 19 62.06 -4.86 0.18
CA SER A 19 62.71 -4.47 1.47
C SER A 19 62.72 -2.96 1.82
N PHE A 20 62.40 -2.68 3.09
CA PHE A 20 62.72 -1.60 4.08
C PHE A 20 63.47 -0.28 3.75
N GLY A 21 63.08 0.78 4.49
CA GLY A 21 63.93 1.93 4.86
C GLY A 21 63.23 2.99 5.75
N ILE A 22 63.63 3.08 7.02
CA ILE A 22 63.25 4.10 8.03
C ILE A 22 64.36 5.14 8.12
N SER A 23 64.05 6.43 8.30
CA SER A 23 64.82 7.35 9.17
C SER A 23 64.12 8.70 9.40
N GLU A 24 64.24 9.18 10.64
CA GLU A 24 63.84 10.48 11.18
C GLU A 24 64.86 11.58 10.85
N GLY A 25 64.44 12.85 10.97
CA GLY A 25 65.33 14.02 10.98
C GLY A 25 64.57 15.33 11.21
N CYS A 26 64.79 15.92 12.38
CA CYS A 26 64.23 17.18 12.93
C CYS A 26 64.90 18.43 12.35
N GLU A 27 64.21 19.58 12.29
CA GLU A 27 64.78 20.90 12.66
C GLU A 27 63.70 21.99 12.88
N SER A 28 63.96 22.82 13.90
CA SER A 28 63.11 23.81 14.58
C SER A 28 62.97 25.17 13.87
N CYS A 29 61.98 25.98 14.32
CA CYS A 29 62.02 27.43 14.65
C CYS A 29 60.56 27.90 14.87
N SER A 30 60.06 28.02 16.11
CA SER A 30 60.06 29.23 16.96
C SER A 30 59.42 30.45 16.30
N GLU A 31 58.26 30.90 16.79
CA GLU A 31 58.09 32.24 17.37
C GLU A 31 56.69 32.44 18.02
N GLU A 32 56.79 32.86 19.27
CA GLU A 32 55.81 33.26 20.26
C GLU A 32 54.93 34.43 19.79
N SER A 33 53.69 34.53 20.26
CA SER A 33 53.08 35.82 20.59
C SER A 33 52.07 35.65 21.72
N SER A 34 52.40 36.34 22.80
CA SER A 34 51.83 36.41 24.12
C SER A 34 50.55 37.25 24.19
N SER A 35 49.71 36.99 25.20
CA SER A 35 49.39 37.97 26.25
C SER A 35 48.32 37.43 27.20
N SER A 36 48.73 37.26 28.45
CA SER A 36 47.93 36.93 29.63
C SER A 36 47.56 38.20 30.42
N CYS A 37 46.59 38.03 31.34
CA CYS A 37 46.42 38.68 32.66
C CYS A 37 45.24 39.66 32.88
N SER A 38 44.39 39.31 33.85
CA SER A 38 43.96 40.11 35.01
C SER A 38 43.01 39.21 35.86
N SER A 39 43.45 38.55 36.94
CA SER A 39 43.58 39.01 38.35
C SER A 39 42.27 38.93 39.16
N ASP A 40 42.25 37.96 40.10
CA ASP A 40 41.75 37.91 41.51
C ASP A 40 40.68 38.92 41.98
N ASP A 41 39.69 38.60 42.83
CA ASP A 41 39.80 37.92 44.14
C ASP A 41 38.40 37.65 44.77
N SER A 42 38.40 36.93 45.90
CA SER A 42 37.39 36.77 46.98
C SER A 42 36.30 35.65 46.96
N ASP A 43 36.48 34.72 47.91
CA ASP A 43 35.62 33.64 48.38
C ASP A 43 34.37 34.11 49.16
N GLU A 44 33.26 33.35 49.10
CA GLU A 44 32.44 32.93 50.26
C GLU A 44 31.45 31.81 49.88
N ASP A 45 31.10 31.04 50.91
CA ASP A 45 30.66 29.64 51.00
C ASP A 45 29.25 29.30 50.46
N SER A 46 29.11 28.14 49.79
CA SER A 46 27.96 27.22 49.91
C SER A 46 28.17 25.95 49.08
N SER A 47 28.28 24.81 49.74
CA SER A 47 28.32 23.48 49.10
C SER A 47 26.91 22.98 48.75
N PRO A 48 26.74 22.13 47.71
CA PRO A 48 26.66 20.70 48.02
C PRO A 48 27.20 19.69 46.97
N LEU A 49 27.74 18.60 47.54
CA LEU A 49 27.77 17.19 47.09
C LEU A 49 28.59 16.77 45.85
N PRO A 50 29.48 15.76 45.98
CA PRO A 50 30.29 15.24 44.89
C PRO A 50 29.53 14.24 44.01
N THR A 51 29.48 14.53 42.72
CA THR A 51 29.09 13.62 41.63
C THR A 51 30.22 12.64 41.32
N THR A 52 30.16 11.45 41.89
CA THR A 52 30.84 10.28 41.28
C THR A 52 30.05 9.00 41.56
N LEU A 53 29.38 8.48 40.52
CA LEU A 53 28.93 7.09 40.44
C LEU A 53 29.76 6.37 39.36
N PRO A 54 29.96 5.05 39.50
CA PRO A 54 31.17 4.38 39.03
C PRO A 54 31.18 4.17 37.51
N ILE A 55 32.38 4.34 36.94
CA ILE A 55 32.71 4.07 35.54
C ILE A 55 32.76 2.55 35.35
N ILE A 56 31.83 2.00 34.58
CA ILE A 56 31.96 0.62 34.05
C ILE A 56 32.67 0.72 32.70
N HIS A 57 33.87 0.15 32.63
CA HIS A 57 34.69 0.11 31.43
C HIS A 57 34.30 -1.06 30.54
N THR A 58 33.67 -0.78 29.39
CA THR A 58 33.73 -1.63 28.20
C THR A 58 33.66 -0.77 26.93
N ASN A 59 34.68 -0.89 26.08
CA ASN A 59 34.73 -0.45 24.67
C ASN A 59 34.77 1.07 24.34
N GLY A 60 35.46 1.88 25.14
CA GLY A 60 36.20 3.03 24.61
C GLY A 60 35.41 4.16 23.92
N GLN A 61 34.10 4.28 24.13
CA GLN A 61 33.33 5.47 23.74
C GLN A 61 32.76 6.14 24.99
N VAL A 62 33.20 7.38 25.21
CA VAL A 62 32.75 8.25 26.31
C VAL A 62 31.33 8.73 26.00
N TYR A 63 30.37 8.38 26.85
CA TYR A 63 29.02 8.91 26.82
C TYR A 63 28.85 9.98 27.90
N THR A 64 28.84 11.25 27.51
CA THR A 64 28.39 12.36 28.37
C THR A 64 27.73 13.45 27.54
N TYR A 65 26.53 13.89 27.96
CA TYR A 65 25.74 14.97 27.36
C TYR A 65 25.92 16.28 28.14
N PRO A 66 25.98 17.46 27.47
CA PRO A 66 25.95 18.75 28.17
C PRO A 66 24.57 19.42 28.36
N ASP A 67 23.44 18.96 27.78
CA ASP A 67 22.20 19.79 27.80
C ASP A 67 20.83 19.10 28.02
N GLY A 68 20.77 17.79 28.23
CA GLY A 68 19.52 17.13 28.66
C GLY A 68 18.33 17.18 27.69
N LYS A 69 18.50 17.49 26.40
CA LYS A 69 17.40 17.40 25.41
C LYS A 69 17.52 16.15 24.53
N ALA A 70 16.42 15.40 24.43
CA ALA A 70 16.26 14.25 23.54
C ALA A 70 16.65 14.64 22.10
N GLY A 71 17.77 14.12 21.62
CA GLY A 71 18.35 14.56 20.36
C GLY A 71 17.75 13.81 19.20
N MET A 72 16.69 14.34 18.58
CA MET A 72 16.36 14.02 17.19
C MET A 72 17.18 14.93 16.28
N ALA A 73 17.73 14.41 15.19
CA ALA A 73 18.49 15.20 14.21
C ALA A 73 17.85 15.10 12.83
N THR A 74 17.84 16.21 12.08
CA THR A 74 17.33 16.29 10.69
C THR A 74 18.51 16.39 9.73
N CYS A 75 18.52 15.57 8.68
CA CYS A 75 19.55 15.61 7.67
C CYS A 75 19.34 16.86 6.81
N GLU A 76 20.34 17.74 6.78
CA GLU A 76 20.23 19.01 6.05
C GLU A 76 20.24 18.87 4.52
N MET A 77 20.41 17.66 3.98
CA MET A 77 20.30 17.39 2.53
C MET A 77 19.01 16.73 2.12
N CYS A 78 18.72 15.55 2.65
CA CYS A 78 17.57 14.77 2.23
C CYS A 78 16.35 15.00 3.14
N GLY A 79 16.47 15.83 4.18
CA GLY A 79 15.40 16.06 5.14
C GLY A 79 15.11 14.88 6.07
N MET A 80 15.79 13.73 5.91
CA MET A 80 15.57 12.54 6.73
C MET A 80 15.96 12.81 8.18
N VAL A 81 15.05 12.56 9.11
CA VAL A 81 15.22 12.84 10.54
C VAL A 81 15.22 11.52 11.31
N GLY A 82 15.95 11.43 12.42
CA GLY A 82 16.01 10.24 13.27
C GLY A 82 16.80 10.51 14.55
N VAL A 83 17.00 9.49 15.38
CA VAL A 83 17.80 9.63 16.63
C VAL A 83 19.19 10.18 16.29
N ARG A 84 19.60 11.28 16.94
CA ARG A 84 20.83 12.04 16.65
C ARG A 84 22.07 11.16 16.66
N ASP A 85 22.11 10.12 17.49
CA ASP A 85 23.27 9.22 17.57
C ASP A 85 23.39 8.30 16.36
N ALA A 86 22.29 8.03 15.65
CA ALA A 86 22.22 7.26 14.41
C ALA A 86 22.66 8.05 13.14
N PHE A 87 23.00 9.34 13.28
CA PHE A 87 23.44 10.20 12.19
C PHE A 87 24.95 10.09 11.90
N TYR A 88 25.32 10.39 10.65
CA TYR A 88 26.69 10.37 10.16
C TYR A 88 27.48 11.62 10.61
N SER A 89 28.79 11.45 10.86
CA SER A 89 29.80 12.45 11.31
C SER A 89 29.77 12.86 12.79
N LYS A 90 30.85 13.49 13.29
CA LYS A 90 30.92 14.08 14.65
C LYS A 90 29.88 15.17 14.89
N THR A 91 29.43 15.85 13.83
CA THR A 91 28.45 16.95 13.91
C THR A 91 26.99 16.48 13.85
N LYS A 92 26.74 15.21 13.48
CA LYS A 92 25.40 14.60 13.39
C LYS A 92 24.39 15.37 12.50
N ARG A 93 24.88 16.16 11.52
CA ARG A 93 24.07 16.99 10.60
C ARG A 93 23.57 16.27 9.34
N PHE A 94 24.13 15.11 9.02
CA PHE A 94 23.82 14.37 7.79
C PHE A 94 23.51 12.91 8.09
N CYS A 95 22.54 12.30 7.41
CA CYS A 95 22.24 10.89 7.61
C CYS A 95 23.31 9.95 7.02
N SER A 96 24.09 10.40 6.03
CA SER A 96 25.05 9.57 5.30
C SER A 96 26.25 10.36 4.73
N VAL A 97 27.31 9.64 4.35
CA VAL A 97 28.47 10.18 3.61
C VAL A 97 28.01 10.84 2.31
N SER A 98 27.09 10.20 1.59
CA SER A 98 26.55 10.70 0.33
C SER A 98 25.82 12.03 0.52
N CYS A 99 24.96 12.13 1.54
CA CYS A 99 24.31 13.40 1.90
C CYS A 99 25.35 14.47 2.28
N SER A 100 26.35 14.15 3.10
CA SER A 100 27.42 15.12 3.45
C SER A 100 28.18 15.62 2.21
N ARG A 101 28.54 14.73 1.29
CA ARG A 101 29.23 15.06 0.03
C ARG A 101 28.35 15.90 -0.89
N SER A 102 27.07 15.54 -1.04
CA SER A 102 26.10 16.28 -1.84
C SER A 102 25.79 17.67 -1.25
N TYR A 103 25.79 17.83 0.07
CA TYR A 103 25.68 19.15 0.70
C TYR A 103 26.88 20.03 0.40
N SER A 104 28.07 19.44 0.47
CA SER A 104 29.33 20.15 0.24
C SER A 104 29.46 20.60 -1.22
N SER A 105 28.92 19.85 -2.18
CA SER A 105 28.88 20.24 -3.59
C SER A 105 27.76 21.26 -3.88
N ASN A 106 26.58 21.11 -3.27
CA ASN A 106 25.45 22.00 -3.49
C ASN A 106 25.65 23.37 -2.80
N SER A 107 26.32 23.41 -1.64
CA SER A 107 26.69 24.66 -0.95
C SER A 107 27.71 25.49 -1.74
N LYS A 108 28.63 24.85 -2.49
CA LYS A 108 29.51 25.56 -3.44
C LYS A 108 28.69 26.19 -4.58
N LYS A 109 27.70 25.46 -5.11
CA LYS A 109 26.80 25.95 -6.17
C LYS A 109 25.89 27.09 -5.68
N ALA A 110 25.36 26.97 -4.46
CA ALA A 110 24.54 27.99 -3.81
C ALA A 110 25.34 29.24 -3.39
N SER A 111 26.60 29.08 -2.94
CA SER A 111 27.52 30.18 -2.62
C SER A 111 27.93 30.97 -3.87
N ILE A 112 28.14 30.28 -5.00
CA ILE A 112 28.40 30.91 -6.31
C ILE A 112 27.14 31.66 -6.79
N MET A 113 25.96 31.06 -6.70
CA MET A 113 24.69 31.71 -7.06
C MET A 113 24.36 32.91 -6.15
N ALA A 114 24.64 32.82 -4.84
CA ALA A 114 24.42 33.90 -3.89
C ALA A 114 25.39 35.09 -4.11
N ARG A 115 26.63 34.84 -4.54
CA ARG A 115 27.57 35.89 -4.96
C ARG A 115 27.16 36.57 -6.27
N LEU A 116 26.53 35.84 -7.18
CA LEU A 116 25.99 36.39 -8.43
C LEU A 116 24.68 37.19 -8.23
N GLN A 117 23.96 36.97 -7.13
CA GLN A 117 22.63 37.58 -6.89
C GLN A 117 22.58 38.61 -5.74
N GLY A 118 23.69 38.89 -5.06
CA GLY A 118 23.86 40.08 -4.23
C GLY A 118 22.81 40.31 -3.12
N LYS A 119 22.35 39.28 -2.40
CA LYS A 119 21.39 39.45 -1.27
C LYS A 119 21.83 38.74 0.01
N PRO A 120 21.76 39.39 1.20
CA PRO A 120 22.05 38.78 2.49
C PRO A 120 20.85 38.02 3.09
N PRO A 121 21.06 37.05 4.01
CA PRO A 121 20.00 36.15 4.48
C PRO A 121 19.30 36.64 5.78
N THR A 122 17.96 36.55 5.84
CA THR A 122 17.15 36.79 7.06
C THR A 122 16.49 35.51 7.59
N LYS A 123 16.39 35.44 8.93
CA LYS A 123 16.00 34.29 9.76
C LYS A 123 14.49 34.26 10.12
N LYS A 124 13.94 33.02 10.10
CA LYS A 124 12.91 32.40 10.98
C LYS A 124 11.43 32.87 10.94
N ALA A 125 10.53 31.90 10.84
CA ALA A 125 9.11 31.98 11.20
C ALA A 125 8.76 31.00 12.34
N LYS A 126 7.82 31.39 13.22
CA LYS A 126 7.34 30.69 14.43
C LYS A 126 6.10 29.83 14.14
N VAL A 127 5.99 28.70 14.83
CA VAL A 127 4.84 27.77 14.84
C VAL A 127 4.01 27.98 16.11
N LEU A 128 2.68 27.94 15.99
CA LEU A 128 1.70 28.00 17.09
C LEU A 128 1.16 26.59 17.38
N GLN A 129 1.14 26.20 18.65
CA GLN A 129 0.59 24.95 19.18
C GLN A 129 -0.85 25.13 19.68
N LYS A 130 -1.69 24.08 19.59
CA LYS A 130 -2.61 23.68 20.69
C LYS A 130 -3.05 22.21 20.59
N GLN A 131 -3.47 21.70 21.75
CA GLN A 131 -3.45 20.31 22.25
C GLN A 131 -4.84 19.60 22.28
N PRO A 132 -4.88 18.28 22.61
CA PRO A 132 -5.92 17.30 22.25
C PRO A 132 -6.72 16.71 23.45
N LEU A 133 -7.66 15.78 23.19
CA LEU A 133 -8.11 14.65 24.06
C LEU A 133 -9.07 13.74 23.23
N MET A 134 -8.85 12.44 22.94
CA MET A 134 -8.92 11.19 23.76
C MET A 134 -10.23 11.00 24.54
N ALA A 135 -10.93 9.85 24.62
CA ALA A 135 -10.74 8.48 24.15
C ALA A 135 -12.05 7.67 24.35
N LYS A 136 -12.26 6.53 23.65
CA LYS A 136 -12.40 5.18 24.24
C LYS A 136 -12.85 4.12 23.22
N LEU A 137 -11.99 3.12 23.07
CA LEU A 137 -12.23 1.81 22.47
C LEU A 137 -12.84 0.83 23.48
N ALA A 138 -13.67 -0.09 23.01
CA ALA A 138 -13.43 -1.55 23.05
C ALA A 138 -14.73 -2.34 22.85
N ALA A 139 -14.82 -3.16 21.79
CA ALA A 139 -15.37 -4.52 21.87
C ALA A 139 -15.26 -5.29 20.55
N TYR A 140 -14.54 -6.41 20.63
CA TYR A 140 -14.80 -7.68 19.94
C TYR A 140 -14.37 -7.90 18.48
N SER A 141 -13.19 -8.55 18.38
CA SER A 141 -12.99 -9.72 17.54
C SER A 141 -13.94 -10.84 17.97
N GLN A 142 -14.80 -11.30 17.05
CA GLN A 142 -15.18 -12.70 16.80
C GLN A 142 -16.42 -12.74 15.89
N ASN A 143 -16.23 -13.15 14.64
CA ASN A 143 -17.02 -14.19 13.94
C ASN A 143 -16.88 -14.02 12.43
N GLN A 144 -16.03 -14.88 11.86
CA GLN A 144 -16.02 -15.22 10.45
C GLN A 144 -17.11 -16.26 10.11
N ASN A 145 -17.36 -16.36 8.80
CA ASN A 145 -17.88 -17.51 8.06
C ASN A 145 -19.38 -17.81 8.15
N ASN A 146 -20.12 -17.30 7.17
CA ASN A 146 -20.74 -18.16 6.16
C ASN A 146 -21.41 -17.30 5.07
N GLN A 147 -20.85 -17.32 3.86
CA GLN A 147 -21.58 -17.48 2.59
C GLN A 147 -20.65 -17.33 1.39
N GLN A 148 -20.23 -18.47 0.85
CA GLN A 148 -20.17 -18.63 -0.60
C GLN A 148 -20.88 -19.93 -0.95
N SER A 149 -21.60 -19.87 -2.07
CA SER A 149 -22.28 -20.95 -2.78
C SER A 149 -23.72 -21.26 -2.36
N GLN A 150 -24.66 -20.52 -2.94
CA GLN A 150 -25.65 -21.15 -3.82
C GLN A 150 -26.25 -20.12 -4.80
N VAL A 151 -25.81 -20.22 -6.05
CA VAL A 151 -26.49 -19.64 -7.21
C VAL A 151 -27.80 -20.39 -7.40
N LYS A 152 -28.93 -19.69 -7.31
CA LYS A 152 -30.17 -20.06 -8.00
C LYS A 152 -31.00 -18.81 -8.30
N THR A 153 -31.17 -18.60 -9.60
CA THR A 153 -32.08 -17.71 -10.33
C THR A 153 -33.34 -17.27 -9.58
N LYS A 154 -33.51 -15.96 -9.42
CA LYS A 154 -34.81 -15.26 -9.54
C LYS A 154 -34.58 -13.88 -10.14
N ALA A 155 -35.31 -13.62 -11.23
CA ALA A 155 -35.33 -12.34 -11.93
C ALA A 155 -36.08 -11.28 -11.10
N GLY A 156 -35.56 -10.05 -11.12
CA GLY A 156 -36.33 -8.86 -10.75
C GLY A 156 -35.89 -8.12 -9.50
N GLU A 157 -34.63 -7.70 -9.42
CA GLU A 157 -34.19 -6.50 -8.68
C GLU A 157 -32.83 -6.09 -9.25
N SER A 158 -32.71 -4.86 -9.78
CA SER A 158 -31.46 -4.35 -10.34
C SER A 158 -30.51 -4.06 -9.19
N GLU A 159 -29.56 -4.96 -8.89
CA GLU A 159 -28.39 -4.61 -8.08
C GLU A 159 -27.77 -3.35 -8.69
N LEU A 160 -27.74 -2.26 -7.91
CA LEU A 160 -27.13 -1.00 -8.34
C LEU A 160 -25.61 -1.22 -8.40
N ILE A 161 -25.12 -1.62 -9.58
CA ILE A 161 -23.69 -1.71 -9.86
C ILE A 161 -23.10 -0.32 -9.69
N PHE A 162 -22.06 -0.19 -8.86
CA PHE A 162 -21.37 1.07 -8.66
C PHE A 162 -20.80 1.60 -9.98
N ASP A 163 -21.07 2.87 -10.28
CA ASP A 163 -20.54 3.55 -11.45
C ASP A 163 -19.67 4.75 -11.06
N TRP A 164 -18.38 4.64 -11.39
CA TRP A 164 -17.40 5.71 -11.20
C TRP A 164 -17.78 7.01 -11.92
N GLY A 165 -18.45 6.93 -13.07
CA GLY A 165 -18.82 8.10 -13.86
C GLY A 165 -19.79 9.00 -13.11
N ASN A 166 -20.83 8.43 -12.53
CA ASN A 166 -21.77 9.13 -11.66
C ASN A 166 -21.10 9.63 -10.38
N TYR A 167 -20.26 8.79 -9.77
CA TYR A 167 -19.57 9.12 -8.53
C TYR A 167 -18.63 10.34 -8.70
N ILE A 168 -17.81 10.35 -9.74
CA ILE A 168 -16.84 11.42 -10.04
C ILE A 168 -17.51 12.62 -10.71
N GLY A 169 -18.50 12.39 -11.57
CA GLY A 169 -19.22 13.43 -12.31
C GLY A 169 -20.06 14.36 -11.43
N SER A 170 -20.26 14.00 -10.16
CA SER A 170 -21.04 14.78 -9.19
C SER A 170 -20.28 15.95 -8.52
N GLY A 171 -18.97 16.12 -8.74
CA GLY A 171 -18.22 17.23 -8.12
C GLY A 171 -16.74 17.36 -8.53
N ASP A 172 -15.96 18.05 -7.70
CA ASP A 172 -14.52 18.34 -7.87
C ASP A 172 -13.60 17.12 -7.63
N LEU A 173 -14.18 15.92 -7.59
CA LEU A 173 -13.43 14.68 -7.40
C LEU A 173 -12.50 14.43 -8.60
N MET A 174 -11.26 14.05 -8.31
CA MET A 174 -10.23 13.76 -9.29
C MET A 174 -9.78 12.31 -9.14
N GLY A 175 -9.80 11.54 -10.22
CA GLY A 175 -9.18 10.21 -10.23
C GLY A 175 -7.66 10.35 -10.37
N ALA A 176 -6.90 9.57 -9.61
CA ALA A 176 -5.46 9.47 -9.79
C ALA A 176 -5.15 9.03 -11.24
N PRO A 177 -4.25 9.71 -11.97
CA PRO A 177 -3.94 9.39 -13.34
C PRO A 177 -3.24 8.04 -13.44
N VAL A 178 -3.41 7.33 -14.58
CA VAL A 178 -2.80 6.01 -14.82
C VAL A 178 -1.27 6.04 -14.66
N SER A 179 -0.63 7.16 -15.00
CA SER A 179 0.82 7.34 -14.89
C SER A 179 1.38 7.30 -13.45
N CYS A 180 0.51 7.44 -12.43
CA CYS A 180 0.89 7.21 -11.03
C CYS A 180 1.16 5.73 -10.73
N PHE A 181 0.65 4.80 -11.55
CA PHE A 181 0.66 3.37 -11.28
C PHE A 181 1.54 2.65 -12.31
N LYS A 182 2.78 2.30 -11.93
CA LYS A 182 3.75 1.73 -12.88
C LYS A 182 3.47 0.28 -13.28
N HIS A 183 2.76 -0.46 -12.44
CA HIS A 183 2.53 -1.90 -12.60
C HIS A 183 1.26 -2.25 -13.38
N VAL A 184 0.42 -1.27 -13.71
CA VAL A 184 -0.89 -1.49 -14.36
C VAL A 184 -0.76 -1.50 -15.88
N PRO A 185 -1.74 -2.08 -16.61
CA PRO A 185 -1.82 -1.96 -18.07
C PRO A 185 -1.69 -0.50 -18.52
N MET A 186 -0.91 -0.24 -19.57
CA MET A 186 -0.60 1.10 -20.07
C MET A 186 0.11 2.07 -19.07
N GLY A 187 0.52 1.64 -17.88
CA GLY A 187 1.13 2.48 -16.84
C GLY A 187 2.38 3.27 -17.25
N THR A 188 3.11 2.79 -18.25
CA THR A 188 4.30 3.42 -18.83
C THR A 188 4.07 4.06 -20.20
N SER A 189 2.85 3.99 -20.74
CA SER A 189 2.48 4.45 -22.09
C SER A 189 1.24 5.34 -22.07
N TRP A 190 1.05 6.11 -20.99
CA TRP A 190 -0.11 6.97 -20.78
C TRP A 190 0.19 8.47 -20.92
N ASP A 191 1.45 8.87 -21.01
CA ASP A 191 1.86 10.29 -20.94
C ASP A 191 1.29 11.14 -22.10
N ASP A 192 0.99 10.52 -23.24
CA ASP A 192 0.37 11.20 -24.39
C ASP A 192 -1.15 11.41 -24.24
N ILE A 193 -1.80 10.78 -23.25
CA ILE A 193 -3.25 10.81 -23.05
C ILE A 193 -3.63 11.99 -22.18
N THR A 194 -4.27 12.99 -22.77
CA THR A 194 -4.63 14.26 -22.14
C THR A 194 -6.03 14.71 -22.52
N GLU A 195 -6.59 15.62 -21.72
CA GLU A 195 -7.85 16.29 -22.04
C GLU A 195 -7.75 17.04 -23.36
N GLY A 196 -8.82 17.05 -24.12
CA GLY A 196 -8.89 17.64 -25.47
C GLY A 196 -8.51 16.69 -26.60
N ILE A 197 -7.99 15.49 -26.34
CA ILE A 197 -7.80 14.48 -27.39
C ILE A 197 -9.14 14.12 -28.04
N ARG A 198 -9.10 13.89 -29.36
CA ARG A 198 -10.23 13.43 -30.16
C ARG A 198 -10.14 11.93 -30.42
N VAL A 199 -11.27 11.25 -30.32
CA VAL A 199 -11.40 9.82 -30.49
C VAL A 199 -12.62 9.48 -31.33
N GLU A 200 -12.56 8.38 -32.07
CA GLU A 200 -13.72 7.76 -32.69
C GLU A 200 -14.30 6.74 -31.72
N VAL A 201 -15.59 6.89 -31.40
CA VAL A 201 -16.28 6.10 -30.39
C VAL A 201 -17.67 5.71 -30.89
N LEU A 202 -18.23 4.65 -30.31
CA LEU A 202 -19.57 4.18 -30.66
C LEU A 202 -20.59 5.32 -30.49
N ASN A 203 -21.45 5.54 -31.49
CA ASN A 203 -22.55 6.48 -31.42
C ASN A 203 -23.80 5.79 -30.84
N SER A 204 -24.06 6.02 -29.56
CA SER A 204 -25.24 5.50 -28.85
C SER A 204 -26.52 6.25 -29.21
N ASP A 205 -26.43 7.48 -29.70
CA ASP A 205 -27.57 8.29 -30.17
C ASP A 205 -27.82 8.08 -31.67
N SER A 206 -27.97 6.80 -32.05
CA SER A 206 -28.28 6.36 -33.42
C SER A 206 -29.51 5.45 -33.43
N SER A 207 -30.25 5.40 -34.54
CA SER A 207 -31.42 4.50 -34.76
C SER A 207 -31.05 3.38 -35.71
N LEU A 208 -29.81 3.39 -36.20
CA LEU A 208 -29.33 2.39 -37.10
C LEU A 208 -29.12 1.09 -36.31
N PRO A 209 -29.52 -0.06 -36.84
CA PRO A 209 -29.37 -1.36 -36.16
C PRO A 209 -27.91 -1.83 -36.11
N MET A 210 -27.02 -1.18 -36.87
CA MET A 210 -25.58 -1.48 -36.91
C MET A 210 -24.78 -0.53 -36.02
N LYS A 211 -23.65 -1.03 -35.49
CA LYS A 211 -22.68 -0.21 -34.77
C LYS A 211 -22.11 0.87 -35.70
N VAL A 212 -22.41 2.12 -35.40
CA VAL A 212 -21.88 3.30 -36.08
C VAL A 212 -21.11 4.15 -35.10
N TYR A 213 -20.18 4.96 -35.60
CA TYR A 213 -19.23 5.70 -34.79
C TYR A 213 -19.38 7.20 -35.03
N TRP A 214 -18.98 7.99 -34.04
CA TRP A 214 -18.84 9.43 -34.14
C TRP A 214 -17.59 9.89 -33.39
N ILE A 215 -17.18 11.12 -33.65
CA ILE A 215 -16.02 11.70 -32.99
C ILE A 215 -16.44 12.32 -31.67
N ALA A 216 -15.67 12.05 -30.61
CA ALA A 216 -15.82 12.65 -29.31
C ALA A 216 -14.50 13.25 -28.82
N SER A 217 -14.63 14.23 -27.92
CA SER A 217 -13.54 14.89 -27.22
C SER A 217 -13.44 14.37 -25.81
N ILE A 218 -12.22 14.16 -25.31
CA ILE A 218 -11.97 13.92 -23.89
C ILE A 218 -12.13 15.25 -23.14
N ILE A 219 -13.15 15.35 -22.29
CA ILE A 219 -13.43 16.53 -21.47
C ILE A 219 -12.76 16.44 -20.10
N LYS A 220 -12.78 15.26 -19.48
CA LYS A 220 -12.18 15.00 -18.16
C LYS A 220 -11.58 13.61 -18.13
N LEU A 221 -10.44 13.45 -17.45
CA LEU A 221 -9.80 12.16 -17.20
C LEU A 221 -9.88 11.75 -15.73
N ALA A 222 -10.11 10.46 -15.49
CA ALA A 222 -10.06 9.84 -14.17
C ALA A 222 -9.56 8.40 -14.30
N GLY A 223 -8.26 8.18 -14.09
CA GLY A 223 -7.66 6.88 -14.36
C GLY A 223 -7.85 6.45 -15.82
N PHE A 224 -8.38 5.26 -16.04
CA PHE A 224 -8.75 4.76 -17.38
C PHE A 224 -10.08 5.33 -17.91
N LYS A 225 -10.89 5.95 -17.05
CA LYS A 225 -12.16 6.55 -17.44
C LYS A 225 -11.93 7.94 -18.04
N ALA A 226 -12.66 8.23 -19.11
CA ALA A 226 -12.74 9.54 -19.72
C ALA A 226 -14.20 9.97 -19.84
N LEU A 227 -14.49 11.23 -19.49
CA LEU A 227 -15.74 11.88 -19.81
C LEU A 227 -15.64 12.37 -21.26
N LEU A 228 -16.52 11.87 -22.11
CA LEU A 228 -16.50 12.12 -23.54
C LEU A 228 -17.68 13.02 -23.94
N ARG A 229 -17.41 13.97 -24.83
CA ARG A 229 -18.43 14.80 -25.48
C ARG A 229 -18.37 14.66 -26.98
N TYR A 230 -19.49 14.32 -27.61
CA TYR A 230 -19.56 14.25 -29.07
C TYR A 230 -19.26 15.61 -29.72
N GLU A 231 -18.49 15.59 -30.80
CA GLU A 231 -18.24 16.78 -31.62
C GLU A 231 -19.55 17.31 -32.21
N GLY A 232 -19.79 18.62 -32.03
CA GLY A 232 -21.02 19.32 -32.41
C GLY A 232 -21.99 19.65 -31.27
N PHE A 233 -21.73 19.18 -30.05
CA PHE A 233 -22.42 19.65 -28.83
C PHE A 233 -21.78 20.91 -28.22
N ASP A 234 -20.54 21.25 -28.59
CA ASP A 234 -19.84 22.44 -28.10
C ASP A 234 -19.80 22.54 -26.57
N SER A 235 -20.47 23.53 -25.99
CA SER A 235 -20.54 23.73 -24.53
C SER A 235 -21.64 22.92 -23.84
N ASP A 236 -22.52 22.26 -24.61
CA ASP A 236 -23.62 21.46 -24.07
C ASP A 236 -23.08 20.14 -23.50
N SER A 237 -23.19 19.99 -22.18
CA SER A 237 -22.81 18.79 -21.44
C SER A 237 -23.95 17.77 -21.28
N GLY A 238 -25.13 18.04 -21.85
CA GLY A 238 -26.34 17.24 -21.63
C GLY A 238 -26.28 15.80 -22.15
N GLN A 239 -25.31 15.50 -23.01
CA GLN A 239 -25.04 14.15 -23.52
C GLN A 239 -23.59 13.72 -23.32
N ASP A 240 -22.90 14.31 -22.35
CA ASP A 240 -21.58 13.80 -21.96
C ASP A 240 -21.74 12.41 -21.35
N PHE A 241 -20.82 11.51 -21.66
CA PHE A 241 -20.86 10.14 -21.17
C PHE A 241 -19.47 9.65 -20.78
N TRP A 242 -19.42 8.84 -19.74
CA TRP A 242 -18.17 8.21 -19.30
C TRP A 242 -17.89 6.94 -20.09
N SER A 243 -16.66 6.77 -20.54
CA SER A 243 -16.17 5.52 -21.13
C SER A 243 -14.79 5.18 -20.59
N ASN A 244 -14.48 3.89 -20.50
CA ASN A 244 -13.11 3.45 -20.30
C ASN A 244 -12.37 3.55 -21.65
N LEU A 245 -11.18 4.16 -21.68
CA LEU A 245 -10.44 4.37 -22.92
C LEU A 245 -9.78 3.10 -23.48
N CYS A 246 -9.57 2.09 -22.64
CA CYS A 246 -8.89 0.85 -23.01
C CYS A 246 -9.86 -0.25 -23.49
N VAL A 247 -11.09 0.11 -23.86
CA VAL A 247 -12.08 -0.84 -24.40
C VAL A 247 -11.99 -0.92 -25.93
N PRO A 248 -12.43 -2.04 -26.55
CA PRO A 248 -12.27 -2.25 -27.99
C PRO A 248 -12.99 -1.25 -28.91
N ASP A 249 -14.02 -0.56 -28.43
CA ASP A 249 -14.84 0.38 -29.23
C ASP A 249 -14.31 1.84 -29.19
N ILE A 250 -13.08 2.07 -28.71
CA ILE A 250 -12.39 3.38 -28.71
C ILE A 250 -11.24 3.35 -29.71
N HIS A 251 -11.20 4.32 -30.63
CA HIS A 251 -10.21 4.37 -31.70
C HIS A 251 -9.63 5.76 -31.91
N ALA A 252 -8.45 5.80 -32.54
CA ALA A 252 -7.89 7.04 -33.08
C ALA A 252 -8.74 7.55 -34.26
N VAL A 253 -8.79 8.88 -34.42
CA VAL A 253 -9.39 9.52 -35.59
C VAL A 253 -8.72 9.03 -36.88
N GLY A 254 -9.53 8.58 -37.84
CA GLY A 254 -9.11 7.98 -39.09
C GLY A 254 -9.37 6.47 -39.19
N TRP A 255 -9.60 5.79 -38.06
CA TRP A 255 -9.81 4.33 -38.04
C TRP A 255 -11.05 3.91 -38.84
N CYS A 256 -12.17 4.61 -38.68
CA CYS A 256 -13.40 4.34 -39.43
C CYS A 256 -13.18 4.50 -40.93
N ALA A 257 -12.50 5.57 -41.35
CA ALA A 257 -12.20 5.82 -42.76
C ALA A 257 -11.32 4.72 -43.36
N SER A 258 -10.26 4.29 -42.65
CA SER A 258 -9.40 3.18 -43.07
C SER A 258 -10.14 1.84 -43.12
N GLY A 259 -11.12 1.63 -42.24
CA GLY A 259 -11.96 0.43 -42.18
C GLY A 259 -13.19 0.45 -43.10
N GLY A 260 -13.39 1.51 -43.90
CA GLY A 260 -14.57 1.66 -44.75
C GLY A 260 -15.89 1.86 -43.99
N LYS A 261 -15.84 2.30 -42.73
CA LYS A 261 -17.01 2.57 -41.88
C LYS A 261 -17.36 4.05 -41.92
N PRO A 262 -18.64 4.44 -42.13
CA PRO A 262 -19.02 5.84 -42.12
C PRO A 262 -19.12 6.38 -40.69
N LEU A 263 -18.69 7.64 -40.51
CA LEU A 263 -19.02 8.41 -39.31
C LEU A 263 -20.45 8.93 -39.43
N VAL A 264 -21.28 8.65 -38.42
CA VAL A 264 -22.70 9.03 -38.40
C VAL A 264 -22.94 10.01 -37.25
N PRO A 265 -23.40 11.24 -37.52
CA PRO A 265 -23.70 12.22 -36.48
C PRO A 265 -24.76 11.71 -35.49
N PRO A 266 -24.68 12.05 -34.19
CA PRO A 266 -25.74 11.81 -33.23
C PRO A 266 -27.05 12.46 -33.69
N LYS A 267 -28.18 11.76 -33.56
CA LYS A 267 -29.50 12.26 -34.00
C LYS A 267 -29.83 13.62 -33.41
N SER A 268 -29.44 13.85 -32.17
CA SER A 268 -29.73 15.07 -31.42
C SER A 268 -29.09 16.31 -32.04
N ILE A 269 -27.99 16.15 -32.78
CA ILE A 269 -27.29 17.26 -33.43
C ILE A 269 -27.27 17.15 -34.95
N GLN A 270 -27.76 16.06 -35.54
CA GLN A 270 -27.69 15.81 -36.99
C GLN A 270 -28.24 16.97 -37.85
N HIS A 271 -29.22 17.70 -37.34
CA HIS A 271 -29.88 18.83 -38.00
C HIS A 271 -29.20 20.19 -37.76
N LYS A 272 -28.26 20.28 -36.79
CA LYS A 272 -27.56 21.53 -36.46
C LYS A 272 -26.53 21.93 -37.52
N VAL A 273 -26.00 20.96 -38.27
CA VAL A 273 -24.96 21.17 -39.28
C VAL A 273 -25.38 20.55 -40.60
N THR A 274 -25.34 21.34 -41.67
CA THR A 274 -25.67 20.88 -43.03
C THR A 274 -24.49 20.22 -43.74
N ASN A 275 -23.26 20.71 -43.51
CA ASN A 275 -22.04 20.16 -44.10
C ASN A 275 -21.07 19.63 -43.03
N TRP A 276 -21.31 18.39 -42.61
CA TRP A 276 -20.48 17.71 -41.59
C TRP A 276 -19.02 17.53 -42.02
N LYS A 277 -18.74 17.39 -43.31
CA LYS A 277 -17.37 17.30 -43.81
C LYS A 277 -16.58 18.59 -43.52
N ALA A 278 -17.13 19.74 -43.88
CA ALA A 278 -16.49 21.03 -43.61
C ALA A 278 -16.35 21.30 -42.10
N PHE A 279 -17.37 20.94 -41.32
CA PHE A 279 -17.33 21.05 -39.86
C PHE A 279 -16.21 20.22 -39.25
N LEU A 280 -16.11 18.93 -39.60
CA LEU A 280 -15.08 18.04 -39.08
C LEU A 280 -13.68 18.45 -39.54
N VAL A 281 -13.51 18.88 -40.81
CA VAL A 281 -12.22 19.42 -41.27
C VAL A 281 -11.77 20.59 -40.40
N LYS A 282 -12.67 21.53 -40.09
CA LYS A 282 -12.36 22.67 -39.21
C LYS A 282 -11.98 22.24 -37.79
N ARG A 283 -12.67 21.24 -37.23
CA ARG A 283 -12.48 20.78 -35.84
C ARG A 283 -11.25 19.88 -35.65
N LEU A 284 -10.93 19.05 -36.64
CA LEU A 284 -9.90 18.02 -36.53
C LEU A 284 -8.55 18.45 -37.07
N THR A 285 -8.48 19.49 -37.91
CA THR A 285 -7.21 19.99 -38.43
C THR A 285 -6.33 20.48 -37.28
N GLY A 286 -5.20 19.80 -37.06
CA GLY A 286 -4.25 20.09 -35.97
C GLY A 286 -4.68 19.56 -34.59
N ALA A 287 -5.82 18.87 -34.48
CA ALA A 287 -6.25 18.26 -33.23
C ALA A 287 -5.44 16.99 -32.91
N LYS A 288 -5.16 16.76 -31.63
CA LYS A 288 -4.51 15.52 -31.17
C LYS A 288 -5.52 14.37 -31.15
N THR A 289 -5.05 13.18 -31.50
CA THR A 289 -5.80 11.91 -31.42
C THR A 289 -4.97 10.87 -30.66
N LEU A 290 -5.57 9.74 -30.30
CA LEU A 290 -4.83 8.60 -29.76
C LEU A 290 -3.69 8.16 -30.68
N PRO A 291 -2.57 7.66 -30.13
CA PRO A 291 -1.51 7.02 -30.90
C PRO A 291 -2.05 5.86 -31.75
N SER A 292 -1.50 5.66 -32.95
CA SER A 292 -1.97 4.61 -33.87
C SER A 292 -1.73 3.19 -33.34
N ASP A 293 -0.77 3.01 -32.44
CA ASP A 293 -0.43 1.75 -31.78
C ASP A 293 -1.11 1.57 -30.42
N PHE A 294 -2.00 2.49 -30.02
CA PHE A 294 -2.63 2.50 -28.69
C PHE A 294 -3.37 1.20 -28.39
N SER A 295 -4.23 0.73 -29.31
CA SER A 295 -4.99 -0.52 -29.12
C SER A 295 -4.09 -1.74 -28.99
N THR A 296 -2.99 -1.77 -29.75
CA THR A 296 -2.00 -2.86 -29.69
C THR A 296 -1.28 -2.86 -28.35
N LYS A 297 -0.82 -1.69 -27.88
CA LYS A 297 -0.22 -1.53 -26.55
C LYS A 297 -1.15 -1.95 -25.42
N VAL A 298 -2.44 -1.61 -25.51
CA VAL A 298 -3.46 -2.06 -24.54
C VAL A 298 -3.51 -3.58 -24.51
N GLN A 299 -3.64 -4.24 -25.67
CA GLN A 299 -3.71 -5.70 -25.78
C GLN A 299 -2.42 -6.39 -25.26
N GLU A 300 -1.25 -5.87 -25.59
CA GLU A 300 0.04 -6.40 -25.13
C GLU A 300 0.20 -6.26 -23.61
N SER A 301 -0.19 -5.10 -23.05
CA SER A 301 -0.09 -4.83 -21.61
C SER A 301 -1.05 -5.66 -20.75
N MET A 302 -2.04 -6.31 -21.37
CA MET A 302 -2.98 -7.23 -20.72
C MET A 302 -2.50 -8.68 -20.71
N GLN A 303 -1.27 -8.95 -21.17
CA GLN A 303 -0.67 -10.28 -21.12
C GLN A 303 0.12 -10.49 -19.83
N PHE A 304 -0.34 -11.44 -19.01
CA PHE A 304 0.30 -11.76 -17.73
C PHE A 304 1.13 -13.05 -17.83
N PRO A 305 2.39 -13.06 -17.35
CA PRO A 305 3.30 -14.18 -17.57
C PRO A 305 3.04 -15.37 -16.64
N PHE A 306 2.54 -15.14 -15.42
CA PHE A 306 2.13 -16.22 -14.52
C PHE A 306 0.94 -16.98 -15.11
N LYS A 307 0.97 -18.31 -15.01
CA LYS A 307 -0.07 -19.21 -15.54
C LYS A 307 -0.60 -20.13 -14.45
N LYS A 308 -1.82 -20.63 -14.67
CA LYS A 308 -2.45 -21.63 -13.79
C LYS A 308 -1.54 -22.84 -13.61
N LEU A 309 -1.56 -23.44 -12.42
CA LEU A 309 -0.74 -24.58 -12.01
C LEU A 309 0.76 -24.27 -11.81
N MET A 310 1.18 -23.01 -11.93
CA MET A 310 2.51 -22.62 -11.49
C MET A 310 2.63 -22.67 -9.96
N ARG A 311 3.75 -23.18 -9.45
CA ARG A 311 4.08 -23.28 -8.03
C ARG A 311 4.95 -22.11 -7.60
N VAL A 312 4.60 -21.52 -6.46
CA VAL A 312 5.34 -20.41 -5.82
C VAL A 312 5.50 -20.68 -4.33
N GLU A 313 6.53 -20.11 -3.70
CA GLU A 313 6.60 -19.98 -2.24
C GLU A 313 5.93 -18.67 -1.84
N VAL A 314 5.05 -18.70 -0.84
CA VAL A 314 4.34 -17.50 -0.35
C VAL A 314 4.25 -17.54 1.17
N VAL A 315 4.16 -16.37 1.80
CA VAL A 315 3.96 -16.26 3.26
C VAL A 315 2.75 -17.10 3.73
N ASP A 316 2.89 -17.76 4.86
CA ASP A 316 1.79 -18.47 5.53
C ASP A 316 0.97 -17.46 6.34
N LYS A 317 -0.26 -17.16 5.90
CA LYS A 317 -1.13 -16.17 6.56
C LYS A 317 -1.47 -16.52 8.02
N ALA A 318 -1.37 -17.79 8.39
CA ALA A 318 -1.56 -18.24 9.78
C ALA A 318 -0.28 -18.15 10.62
N HIS A 319 0.89 -18.08 9.98
CA HIS A 319 2.21 -18.08 10.62
C HIS A 319 3.21 -17.24 9.80
N LEU A 320 3.23 -15.94 10.04
CA LEU A 320 4.03 -14.99 9.26
C LEU A 320 5.54 -15.29 9.23
N CYS A 321 6.06 -16.01 10.22
CA CYS A 321 7.47 -16.36 10.31
C CYS A 321 7.95 -17.35 9.25
N ARG A 322 7.05 -17.95 8.46
CA ARG A 322 7.38 -18.99 7.48
C ARG A 322 6.64 -18.79 6.16
N THR A 323 7.20 -19.40 5.11
CA THR A 323 6.53 -19.58 3.83
C THR A 323 5.96 -20.98 3.70
N ARG A 324 5.08 -21.19 2.74
CA ARG A 324 4.61 -22.49 2.27
C ARG A 324 4.33 -22.45 0.77
N VAL A 325 4.29 -23.61 0.14
CA VAL A 325 4.06 -23.71 -1.31
C VAL A 325 2.58 -23.49 -1.63
N ALA A 326 2.33 -22.69 -2.67
CA ALA A 326 1.00 -22.47 -3.22
C ALA A 326 0.99 -22.59 -4.74
N LEU A 327 -0.19 -22.87 -5.28
CA LEU A 327 -0.46 -23.01 -6.71
C LEU A 327 -1.21 -21.78 -7.22
N VAL A 328 -0.80 -21.25 -8.36
CA VAL A 328 -1.58 -20.25 -9.10
C VAL A 328 -2.85 -20.91 -9.61
N GLN A 329 -3.99 -20.53 -9.05
CA GLN A 329 -5.30 -21.04 -9.44
C GLN A 329 -5.99 -20.14 -10.48
N GLN A 330 -5.79 -18.82 -10.36
CA GLN A 330 -6.39 -17.82 -11.24
C GLN A 330 -5.47 -16.62 -11.41
N VAL A 331 -5.54 -15.97 -12.57
CA VAL A 331 -4.85 -14.71 -12.88
C VAL A 331 -5.87 -13.74 -13.45
N ILE A 332 -6.07 -12.59 -12.79
CA ILE A 332 -6.99 -11.54 -13.22
C ILE A 332 -6.27 -10.19 -13.11
N GLY A 333 -6.04 -9.52 -14.25
CA GLY A 333 -5.40 -8.19 -14.23
C GLY A 333 -4.01 -8.14 -13.58
N GLY A 334 -3.26 -9.25 -13.56
CA GLY A 334 -1.98 -9.37 -12.86
C GLY A 334 -2.09 -9.77 -11.39
N ARG A 335 -3.30 -9.80 -10.81
CA ARG A 335 -3.56 -10.40 -9.49
C ARG A 335 -3.65 -11.91 -9.60
N LEU A 336 -2.97 -12.59 -8.68
CA LEU A 336 -2.91 -14.03 -8.55
C LEU A 336 -3.84 -14.47 -7.42
N ARG A 337 -4.71 -15.44 -7.70
CA ARG A 337 -5.33 -16.27 -6.66
C ARG A 337 -4.45 -17.47 -6.44
N LEU A 338 -3.76 -17.51 -5.31
CA LEU A 338 -2.95 -18.64 -4.90
C LEU A 338 -3.77 -19.55 -3.98
N VAL A 339 -3.62 -20.86 -4.14
CA VAL A 339 -4.22 -21.85 -3.24
C VAL A 339 -3.10 -22.68 -2.66
N TYR A 340 -3.02 -22.78 -1.34
CA TYR A 340 -1.94 -23.54 -0.70
C TYR A 340 -2.00 -25.02 -1.09
N GLU A 341 -0.84 -25.65 -1.32
CA GLU A 341 -0.73 -27.01 -1.88
C GLU A 341 -1.43 -28.08 -1.01
N GLU A 342 -1.54 -27.85 0.30
CA GLU A 342 -2.15 -28.77 1.27
C GLU A 342 -3.64 -28.48 1.51
N SER A 343 -4.21 -27.46 0.87
CA SER A 343 -5.64 -27.13 0.99
C SER A 343 -6.48 -28.26 0.37
N GLN A 344 -7.40 -28.83 1.15
CA GLN A 344 -8.22 -29.96 0.69
C GLN A 344 -9.41 -29.51 -0.19
N ASP A 345 -9.98 -28.35 0.11
CA ASP A 345 -11.20 -27.82 -0.51
C ASP A 345 -10.95 -26.59 -1.41
N GLY A 346 -9.70 -26.09 -1.45
CA GLY A 346 -9.32 -24.90 -2.20
C GLY A 346 -9.88 -23.59 -1.65
N SER A 347 -10.38 -23.60 -0.40
CA SER A 347 -10.86 -22.41 0.31
C SER A 347 -9.73 -21.64 1.00
N ASP A 348 -8.62 -22.33 1.32
CA ASP A 348 -7.43 -21.72 1.90
C ASP A 348 -6.60 -21.04 0.80
N ASP A 349 -7.09 -19.87 0.37
CA ASP A 349 -6.49 -19.05 -0.68
C ASP A 349 -5.74 -17.83 -0.14
N PHE A 350 -4.94 -17.23 -1.03
CA PHE A 350 -4.14 -16.04 -0.80
C PHE A 350 -4.14 -15.20 -2.08
N TRP A 351 -4.66 -13.97 -2.00
CA TRP A 351 -4.70 -13.06 -3.13
C TRP A 351 -3.55 -12.06 -3.04
N CYS A 352 -2.81 -11.87 -4.14
CA CYS A 352 -1.76 -10.86 -4.22
C CYS A 352 -1.49 -10.46 -5.67
N HIS A 353 -0.84 -9.32 -5.90
CA HIS A 353 -0.32 -9.01 -7.23
C HIS A 353 0.89 -9.90 -7.59
N MET A 354 1.13 -10.12 -8.89
CA MET A 354 2.31 -10.87 -9.39
C MET A 354 3.66 -10.24 -9.04
N TYR A 355 3.67 -8.98 -8.62
CA TYR A 355 4.85 -8.26 -8.13
C TYR A 355 4.87 -8.09 -6.61
N SER A 356 4.00 -8.82 -5.90
CA SER A 356 3.97 -8.79 -4.44
C SER A 356 5.32 -9.22 -3.87
N PRO A 357 5.84 -8.53 -2.83
CA PRO A 357 7.07 -8.94 -2.15
C PRO A 357 6.88 -10.21 -1.29
N LEU A 358 5.66 -10.74 -1.21
CA LEU A 358 5.31 -11.90 -0.38
C LEU A 358 5.39 -13.24 -1.13
N ILE A 359 5.67 -13.20 -2.44
CA ILE A 359 5.79 -14.40 -3.28
C ILE A 359 7.21 -14.54 -3.82
N HIS A 360 7.69 -15.77 -3.86
CA HIS A 360 9.06 -16.11 -4.22
C HIS A 360 9.15 -17.41 -5.01
N THR A 361 10.30 -17.64 -5.64
CA THR A 361 10.60 -18.89 -6.35
C THR A 361 10.68 -20.07 -5.39
N ILE A 362 10.36 -21.27 -5.87
CA ILE A 362 10.61 -22.51 -5.13
C ILE A 362 12.09 -22.63 -4.78
N GLY A 363 12.40 -22.87 -3.50
CA GLY A 363 13.75 -22.93 -2.94
C GLY A 363 14.26 -21.62 -2.35
N TRP A 364 13.54 -20.50 -2.52
CA TRP A 364 13.97 -19.19 -2.03
C TRP A 364 14.18 -19.19 -0.51
N SER A 365 13.22 -19.73 0.25
CA SER A 365 13.30 -19.72 1.71
C SER A 365 14.52 -20.46 2.22
N ARG A 366 14.84 -21.60 1.58
CA ARG A 366 16.06 -22.36 1.87
C ARG A 366 17.32 -21.57 1.54
N SER A 367 17.34 -20.90 0.38
CA SER A 367 18.48 -20.12 -0.09
C SER A 367 18.84 -18.99 0.88
N ILE A 368 17.83 -18.26 1.37
CA ILE A 368 18.07 -17.09 2.23
C ILE A 368 18.06 -17.40 3.73
N GLY A 369 17.69 -18.63 4.12
CA GLY A 369 17.59 -19.04 5.52
C GLY A 369 16.29 -18.60 6.22
N HIS A 370 15.23 -18.35 5.45
CA HIS A 370 13.87 -18.11 5.93
C HIS A 370 13.20 -19.44 6.31
N ARG A 371 12.33 -19.44 7.33
CA ARG A 371 11.61 -20.66 7.72
C ARG A 371 10.60 -21.02 6.62
N PHE A 372 10.41 -22.31 6.38
CA PHE A 372 9.41 -22.78 5.43
C PHE A 372 8.72 -24.01 5.98
N LYS A 373 7.42 -24.16 5.70
CA LYS A 373 6.66 -25.36 5.98
C LYS A 373 7.10 -26.45 5.02
N ARG A 374 7.51 -27.61 5.55
CA ARG A 374 7.80 -28.78 4.71
C ARG A 374 6.48 -29.34 4.20
N SER A 375 6.41 -29.56 2.89
CA SER A 375 5.27 -30.21 2.27
C SER A 375 5.32 -31.71 2.57
N ASP A 376 4.24 -32.26 3.10
CA ASP A 376 4.05 -33.70 3.28
C ASP A 376 3.55 -34.38 1.98
N VAL A 377 3.34 -33.59 0.92
CA VAL A 377 2.82 -34.06 -0.36
C VAL A 377 3.95 -34.74 -1.16
N ALA A 378 3.99 -36.08 -1.09
CA ALA A 378 5.06 -36.89 -1.69
C ALA A 378 5.11 -36.91 -3.23
N LYS A 379 4.10 -36.38 -3.93
CA LYS A 379 4.04 -36.35 -5.41
C LYS A 379 3.45 -35.04 -5.92
N LYS A 380 4.20 -34.33 -6.79
CA LYS A 380 3.64 -33.25 -7.62
C LYS A 380 2.44 -33.83 -8.40
N LEU A 381 1.29 -33.15 -8.38
CA LEU A 381 0.18 -33.54 -9.24
C LEU A 381 0.54 -33.27 -10.70
N ASP A 382 -0.07 -34.02 -11.61
CA ASP A 382 0.19 -33.96 -13.04
C ASP A 382 -0.04 -32.53 -13.60
N GLY A 383 0.91 -32.02 -14.37
CA GLY A 383 0.85 -30.67 -14.97
C GLY A 383 1.31 -29.49 -14.11
N GLN A 384 1.71 -29.69 -12.85
CA GLN A 384 2.26 -28.61 -12.02
C GLN A 384 3.71 -28.28 -12.37
N VAL A 385 4.02 -26.99 -12.54
CA VAL A 385 5.37 -26.50 -12.89
C VAL A 385 5.84 -25.44 -11.91
N ASP A 386 7.13 -25.38 -11.63
CA ASP A 386 7.67 -24.34 -10.75
C ASP A 386 7.75 -23.02 -11.53
N ALA A 387 7.29 -21.90 -10.94
CA ALA A 387 7.33 -20.61 -11.60
C ALA A 387 8.79 -20.17 -11.86
N PRO A 388 9.16 -19.80 -13.11
CA PRO A 388 10.51 -19.34 -13.41
C PRO A 388 10.88 -18.07 -12.63
N GLY A 389 12.13 -17.98 -12.15
CA GLY A 389 12.59 -16.85 -11.34
C GLY A 389 12.51 -15.48 -12.02
N GLN A 390 12.51 -15.46 -13.36
CA GLN A 390 12.40 -14.24 -14.16
C GLN A 390 11.03 -13.55 -14.02
N LEU A 391 10.00 -14.29 -13.57
CA LEU A 391 8.65 -13.76 -13.42
C LEU A 391 8.46 -12.92 -12.15
N PHE A 392 9.34 -13.10 -11.16
CA PHE A 392 9.24 -12.42 -9.87
C PHE A 392 9.84 -11.02 -9.95
N ALA A 393 9.27 -10.09 -9.16
CA ALA A 393 9.81 -8.75 -9.04
C ALA A 393 11.25 -8.81 -8.52
N LYS A 394 12.18 -8.20 -9.27
CA LYS A 394 13.58 -8.14 -8.86
C LYS A 394 13.73 -7.22 -7.66
N VAL A 395 14.27 -7.75 -6.57
CA VAL A 395 14.64 -6.98 -5.40
C VAL A 395 16.01 -6.36 -5.65
N LYS A 396 16.22 -5.15 -5.15
CA LYS A 396 17.47 -4.41 -5.33
C LYS A 396 18.59 -5.10 -4.56
N ASP A 397 19.70 -5.41 -5.23
CA ASP A 397 20.89 -5.96 -4.59
C ASP A 397 21.45 -4.99 -3.53
N VAL A 398 21.85 -5.56 -2.39
CA VAL A 398 22.41 -4.81 -1.26
C VAL A 398 23.74 -5.42 -0.81
N ASP A 399 24.68 -4.55 -0.46
CA ASP A 399 25.96 -4.96 0.11
C ASP A 399 25.83 -5.13 1.63
N GLN A 400 25.91 -6.38 2.09
CA GLN A 400 25.84 -6.75 3.50
C GLN A 400 27.23 -6.93 4.14
N SER A 401 28.31 -6.77 3.38
CA SER A 401 29.68 -6.98 3.88
C SER A 401 30.16 -5.87 4.81
N GLY A 402 29.59 -4.67 4.68
CA GLY A 402 29.91 -3.49 5.49
C GLY A 402 29.01 -3.33 6.72
N GLU A 403 28.72 -2.06 7.06
CA GLU A 403 27.73 -1.76 8.10
C GLU A 403 26.32 -2.11 7.61
N TRP A 404 25.71 -3.10 8.26
CA TRP A 404 24.37 -3.59 7.95
C TRP A 404 23.47 -3.66 9.19
N PHE A 405 22.21 -3.99 9.00
CA PHE A 405 21.28 -4.30 10.09
C PHE A 405 21.83 -5.43 10.97
N LYS A 406 21.51 -5.39 12.26
CA LYS A 406 21.91 -6.40 13.24
C LYS A 406 20.73 -6.76 14.13
N ASP A 407 20.75 -7.99 14.64
CA ASP A 407 19.80 -8.42 15.68
C ASP A 407 19.82 -7.45 16.88
N GLY A 408 18.63 -7.17 17.42
CA GLY A 408 18.40 -6.23 18.51
C GLY A 408 18.29 -4.76 18.11
N MET A 409 18.58 -4.39 16.85
CA MET A 409 18.38 -3.01 16.39
C MET A 409 16.88 -2.65 16.37
N LYS A 410 16.55 -1.47 16.90
CA LYS A 410 15.18 -0.94 16.92
C LYS A 410 14.89 -0.08 15.69
N LEU A 411 13.65 -0.14 15.20
CA LEU A 411 13.15 0.63 14.07
C LEU A 411 11.62 0.84 14.18
N GLU A 412 11.03 1.53 13.21
CA GLU A 412 9.57 1.64 13.04
C GLU A 412 9.14 0.81 11.83
N ALA A 413 8.02 0.09 11.92
CA ALA A 413 7.53 -0.72 10.81
C ALA A 413 6.00 -0.67 10.72
N ILE A 414 5.46 -0.78 9.50
CA ILE A 414 4.03 -1.04 9.30
C ILE A 414 3.74 -2.44 9.83
N ASP A 415 2.70 -2.58 10.66
CA ASP A 415 2.28 -3.88 11.16
C ASP A 415 1.58 -4.68 10.05
N PRO A 416 2.10 -5.85 9.62
CA PRO A 416 1.48 -6.65 8.56
C PRO A 416 0.12 -7.25 8.97
N LEU A 417 -0.20 -7.30 10.26
CA LEU A 417 -1.49 -7.73 10.79
C LEU A 417 -2.44 -6.55 11.06
N ASN A 418 -1.93 -5.31 10.95
CA ASN A 418 -2.72 -4.10 11.08
C ASN A 418 -2.09 -2.95 10.29
N LEU A 419 -2.39 -2.86 9.00
CA LEU A 419 -1.77 -1.90 8.10
C LEU A 419 -2.14 -0.44 8.37
N SER A 420 -3.08 -0.19 9.29
CA SER A 420 -3.37 1.16 9.77
C SER A 420 -2.34 1.67 10.78
N ALA A 421 -1.54 0.78 11.38
CA ALA A 421 -0.59 1.10 12.43
C ALA A 421 0.87 1.04 11.95
N ILE A 422 1.65 2.04 12.37
CA ILE A 422 3.11 1.98 12.35
C ILE A 422 3.55 1.80 13.80
N CYS A 423 4.34 0.76 14.04
CA CYS A 423 4.67 0.28 15.38
C CYS A 423 6.17 0.36 15.65
N VAL A 424 6.52 0.39 16.94
CA VAL A 424 7.88 0.12 17.41
C VAL A 424 8.25 -1.34 17.14
N ALA A 425 9.38 -1.57 16.49
CA ALA A 425 9.79 -2.89 16.03
C ALA A 425 11.28 -3.17 16.26
N THR A 426 11.64 -4.45 16.26
CA THR A 426 13.01 -4.94 16.47
C THR A 426 13.43 -5.88 15.35
N VAL A 427 14.64 -5.71 14.83
CA VAL A 427 15.29 -6.71 13.97
C VAL A 427 15.62 -7.94 14.83
N ARG A 428 15.04 -9.09 14.50
CA ARG A 428 15.22 -10.36 15.22
C ARG A 428 16.17 -11.32 14.55
N LYS A 429 16.26 -11.23 13.22
CA LYS A 429 17.20 -12.05 12.44
C LYS A 429 17.59 -11.35 11.15
N VAL A 430 18.87 -11.40 10.81
CA VAL A 430 19.37 -10.99 9.49
C VAL A 430 19.50 -12.24 8.63
N LEU A 431 18.87 -12.24 7.47
CA LEU A 431 18.89 -13.31 6.48
C LEU A 431 19.82 -12.93 5.32
N ALA A 432 20.07 -13.89 4.41
CA ALA A 432 20.82 -13.59 3.19
C ALA A 432 20.02 -12.64 2.27
N ASP A 433 20.69 -12.13 1.24
CA ASP A 433 20.10 -11.28 0.18
C ASP A 433 19.30 -10.07 0.68
N GLY A 434 19.63 -9.55 1.87
CA GLY A 434 19.12 -8.30 2.41
C GLY A 434 17.82 -8.45 3.19
N TYR A 435 17.31 -9.67 3.36
CA TYR A 435 16.08 -9.94 4.10
C TYR A 435 16.30 -9.90 5.61
N LEU A 436 15.26 -9.49 6.34
CA LEU A 436 15.26 -9.28 7.78
C LEU A 436 13.98 -9.89 8.35
N MET A 437 14.12 -10.65 9.44
CA MET A 437 12.98 -11.00 10.29
C MET A 437 12.82 -9.90 11.34
N ILE A 438 11.62 -9.34 11.43
CA ILE A 438 11.28 -8.23 12.31
C ILE A 438 10.12 -8.66 13.21
N GLY A 439 10.14 -8.24 14.48
CA GLY A 439 9.04 -8.40 15.42
C GLY A 439 8.48 -7.05 15.86
N ILE A 440 7.17 -6.98 16.12
CA ILE A 440 6.53 -5.81 16.74
C ILE A 440 6.66 -5.91 18.26
N ASP A 441 7.30 -4.93 18.88
CA ASP A 441 7.63 -4.96 20.30
C ASP A 441 6.36 -5.07 21.17
N GLY A 442 6.35 -6.03 22.10
CA GLY A 442 5.23 -6.29 23.02
C GLY A 442 4.14 -7.23 22.49
N SER A 443 4.19 -7.59 21.21
CA SER A 443 3.24 -8.52 20.56
C SER A 443 3.90 -9.78 20.01
N GLU A 444 5.08 -10.14 20.50
CA GLU A 444 5.89 -11.24 19.96
C GLU A 444 5.67 -12.53 20.76
N ALA A 445 5.32 -13.61 20.08
CA ALA A 445 5.39 -14.95 20.64
C ALA A 445 6.82 -15.36 20.99
N ALA A 446 6.97 -16.13 22.07
CA ALA A 446 8.27 -16.59 22.57
C ALA A 446 9.05 -17.48 21.58
N ASP A 447 8.36 -18.15 20.66
CA ASP A 447 8.94 -18.99 19.61
C ASP A 447 9.26 -18.22 18.31
N GLY A 448 8.95 -16.91 18.28
CA GLY A 448 9.12 -16.04 17.12
C GLY A 448 8.19 -16.39 15.96
N SER A 449 7.03 -17.00 16.23
CA SER A 449 6.03 -17.32 15.20
C SER A 449 5.39 -16.08 14.56
N ASP A 450 5.38 -14.96 15.28
CA ASP A 450 4.82 -13.68 14.82
C ASP A 450 5.86 -12.79 14.11
N TRP A 451 7.10 -13.24 13.98
CA TRP A 451 8.10 -12.49 13.21
C TRP A 451 7.71 -12.47 11.74
N PHE A 452 7.87 -11.34 11.08
CA PHE A 452 7.57 -11.19 9.66
C PHE A 452 8.82 -10.77 8.89
N CYS A 453 8.83 -11.07 7.60
CA CYS A 453 9.98 -10.84 6.74
C CYS A 453 9.82 -9.56 5.94
N TYR A 454 10.78 -8.64 6.05
CA TYR A 454 10.95 -7.51 5.13
C TYR A 454 12.35 -7.50 4.54
N HIS A 455 12.47 -7.06 3.29
CA HIS A 455 13.77 -6.72 2.73
C HIS A 455 14.27 -5.39 3.31
N GLY A 456 15.58 -5.20 3.46
CA GLY A 456 16.18 -3.96 3.98
C GLY A 456 15.85 -2.71 3.16
N THR A 457 15.44 -2.87 1.89
CA THR A 457 14.95 -1.77 1.04
C THR A 457 13.43 -1.62 1.05
N SER A 458 12.69 -2.44 1.81
CA SER A 458 11.23 -2.41 1.86
C SER A 458 10.73 -1.01 2.24
N PRO A 459 9.75 -0.43 1.54
CA PRO A 459 9.20 0.87 1.89
C PRO A 459 8.47 0.87 3.25
N SER A 460 8.12 -0.32 3.78
CA SER A 460 7.34 -0.50 5.02
C SER A 460 8.14 -0.47 6.31
N ILE A 461 9.46 -0.24 6.26
CA ILE A 461 10.32 -0.07 7.42
C ILE A 461 10.97 1.32 7.45
N PHE A 462 11.07 1.92 8.63
CA PHE A 462 11.48 3.31 8.83
C PHE A 462 12.47 3.43 10.00
N PRO A 463 13.36 4.44 9.99
CA PRO A 463 14.23 4.69 11.13
C PRO A 463 13.42 5.15 12.35
N ALA A 464 13.95 4.84 13.55
CA ALA A 464 13.36 5.30 14.80
C ALA A 464 13.16 6.83 14.83
N GLY A 465 11.93 7.24 15.07
CA GLY A 465 11.44 8.60 15.15
C GLY A 465 10.66 9.08 13.90
N PHE A 466 10.68 8.33 12.80
CA PHE A 466 10.04 8.72 11.54
C PHE A 466 8.59 9.20 11.73
N CYS A 467 7.80 8.52 12.56
CA CYS A 467 6.44 8.91 12.89
C CYS A 467 6.36 10.26 13.61
N GLU A 468 7.16 10.48 14.66
CA GLU A 468 7.19 11.74 15.44
C GLU A 468 7.45 12.95 14.53
N ILE A 469 8.40 12.80 13.62
CA ILE A 469 8.85 13.84 12.69
C ILE A 469 7.76 14.19 11.69
N ASN A 470 7.12 13.16 11.15
CA ASN A 470 6.12 13.33 10.11
C ASN A 470 4.72 13.55 10.67
N SER A 471 4.55 13.70 12.00
CA SER A 471 3.25 13.82 12.67
C SER A 471 2.32 12.63 12.39
N ILE A 472 2.89 11.42 12.35
CA ILE A 472 2.15 10.16 12.27
C ILE A 472 2.05 9.61 13.70
N GLU A 473 0.89 9.06 14.04
CA GLU A 473 0.72 8.36 15.31
C GLU A 473 1.54 7.06 15.30
N LEU A 474 2.53 6.98 16.19
CA LEU A 474 3.29 5.76 16.43
C LEU A 474 2.57 4.91 17.47
N THR A 475 2.31 3.64 17.15
CA THR A 475 1.79 2.69 18.12
C THR A 475 2.92 2.25 19.06
N PRO A 476 2.84 2.56 20.37
CA PRO A 476 3.86 2.16 21.33
C PRO A 476 3.84 0.65 21.55
N PRO A 477 4.92 0.06 22.10
CA PRO A 477 4.94 -1.36 22.43
C PRO A 477 3.78 -1.76 23.34
N ARG A 478 3.16 -2.90 23.06
CA ARG A 478 2.01 -3.36 23.86
C ARG A 478 2.40 -3.53 25.32
N GLY A 479 1.62 -2.93 26.22
CA GLY A 479 1.88 -2.95 27.67
C GLY A 479 2.86 -1.88 28.16
N TYR A 480 3.38 -1.01 27.28
CA TYR A 480 4.22 0.12 27.69
C TYR A 480 3.39 1.18 28.43
N THR A 481 3.79 1.51 29.66
CA THR A 481 3.01 2.38 30.56
C THR A 481 3.49 3.83 30.63
N LYS A 482 4.72 4.11 30.21
CA LYS A 482 5.30 5.46 30.28
C LYS A 482 4.88 6.28 29.05
N LEU A 483 3.71 6.91 29.15
CA LEU A 483 3.14 7.73 28.07
C LEU A 483 3.33 9.24 28.35
N PRO A 484 3.55 10.07 27.29
CA PRO A 484 3.69 9.69 25.88
C PRO A 484 4.99 8.91 25.62
N PHE A 485 4.97 7.97 24.68
CA PHE A 485 6.14 7.16 24.33
C PHE A 485 7.28 8.05 23.80
N ARG A 486 8.51 7.76 24.23
CA ARG A 486 9.71 8.47 23.77
C ARG A 486 10.81 7.47 23.43
N TRP A 487 11.30 7.53 22.19
CA TRP A 487 12.38 6.68 21.70
C TRP A 487 13.63 6.68 22.59
N PHE A 488 14.03 7.85 23.09
CA PHE A 488 15.22 7.97 23.94
C PHE A 488 15.10 7.18 25.25
N ASP A 489 13.95 7.29 25.92
CA ASP A 489 13.71 6.58 27.18
C ASP A 489 13.58 5.08 26.94
N TYR A 490 12.89 4.69 25.87
CA TYR A 490 12.73 3.29 25.48
C TYR A 490 14.07 2.61 25.16
N LEU A 491 14.92 3.23 24.34
CA LEU A 491 16.24 2.70 23.99
C LEU A 491 17.15 2.54 25.22
N ARG A 492 17.09 3.48 26.16
CA ARG A 492 17.83 3.41 27.43
C ARG A 492 17.31 2.27 28.30
N GLU A 493 16.00 2.11 28.41
CA GLU A 493 15.35 1.06 29.21
C GLU A 493 15.65 -0.34 28.68
N THR A 494 15.59 -0.52 27.36
CA THR A 494 15.86 -1.81 26.73
C THR A 494 17.34 -2.06 26.46
N SER A 495 18.23 -1.13 26.84
CA SER A 495 19.67 -1.19 26.54
C SER A 495 19.95 -1.52 25.06
N SER A 496 19.16 -0.93 24.16
CA SER A 496 19.18 -1.21 22.73
C SER A 496 19.65 0.00 21.92
N VAL A 497 19.93 -0.23 20.63
CA VAL A 497 20.31 0.83 19.70
C VAL A 497 19.32 0.93 18.55
N ALA A 498 19.05 2.15 18.08
CA ALA A 498 18.27 2.36 16.86
C ALA A 498 19.10 1.95 15.62
N ALA A 499 18.44 1.34 14.65
CA ALA A 499 19.04 1.06 13.35
C ALA A 499 19.54 2.37 12.68
N PRO A 500 20.77 2.43 12.16
CA PRO A 500 21.30 3.63 11.53
C PRO A 500 20.44 4.15 10.38
N VAL A 501 20.17 5.46 10.37
CA VAL A 501 19.28 6.11 9.39
C VAL A 501 19.73 5.87 7.93
N LYS A 502 21.03 5.81 7.68
CA LYS A 502 21.61 5.53 6.35
C LYS A 502 21.17 4.20 5.74
N LEU A 503 20.76 3.22 6.54
CA LEU A 503 20.29 1.92 6.07
C LEU A 503 18.90 2.01 5.41
N PHE A 504 18.16 3.09 5.67
CA PHE A 504 16.83 3.35 5.13
C PHE A 504 16.83 4.31 3.94
N ASN A 505 17.99 4.60 3.35
CA ASN A 505 18.11 5.54 2.23
C ASN A 505 17.31 5.06 1.01
N LYS A 506 16.12 5.62 0.85
CA LYS A 506 15.20 5.39 -0.26
C LYS A 506 15.01 6.68 -1.04
N ASP A 507 14.93 6.56 -2.36
CA ASP A 507 14.54 7.67 -3.21
C ASP A 507 13.05 7.99 -2.99
N VAL A 508 12.68 9.25 -3.16
CA VAL A 508 11.30 9.72 -3.13
C VAL A 508 10.93 10.10 -4.57
N PRO A 509 10.27 9.21 -5.32
CA PRO A 509 9.94 9.49 -6.71
C PRO A 509 8.92 10.63 -6.80
N ASN A 510 8.90 11.34 -7.94
CA ASN A 510 7.78 12.22 -8.27
C ASN A 510 6.58 11.38 -8.72
N HIS A 511 5.87 10.80 -7.75
CA HIS A 511 4.81 9.81 -7.98
C HIS A 511 3.49 10.41 -8.47
N GLY A 512 3.29 11.73 -8.43
CA GLY A 512 2.10 12.41 -8.98
C GLY A 512 0.82 12.33 -8.14
N PHE A 513 0.76 11.47 -7.11
CA PHE A 513 -0.37 11.47 -6.16
C PHE A 513 -0.53 12.80 -5.41
N VAL A 514 -1.79 13.17 -5.17
CA VAL A 514 -2.20 14.34 -4.39
C VAL A 514 -3.33 13.92 -3.43
N PRO A 515 -3.40 14.47 -2.20
CA PRO A 515 -4.53 14.21 -1.31
C PRO A 515 -5.87 14.55 -1.97
N GLY A 516 -6.89 13.73 -1.73
CA GLY A 516 -8.22 13.82 -2.33
C GLY A 516 -8.38 13.04 -3.64
N MET A 517 -7.30 12.54 -4.24
CA MET A 517 -7.39 11.71 -5.45
C MET A 517 -8.10 10.38 -5.16
N LYS A 518 -9.03 10.01 -6.05
CA LYS A 518 -9.76 8.74 -6.05
C LYS A 518 -8.98 7.66 -6.80
N LEU A 519 -9.04 6.44 -6.29
CA LEU A 519 -8.41 5.26 -6.87
C LEU A 519 -9.16 3.99 -6.45
N GLU A 520 -8.73 2.84 -6.99
CA GLU A 520 -9.19 1.52 -6.58
C GLU A 520 -8.07 0.89 -5.74
N ALA A 521 -8.34 0.52 -4.48
CA ALA A 521 -7.33 -0.04 -3.57
C ALA A 521 -7.71 -1.43 -3.11
N VAL A 522 -6.73 -2.32 -2.99
CA VAL A 522 -6.92 -3.62 -2.33
C VAL A 522 -7.08 -3.38 -0.83
N ASP A 523 -8.05 -4.05 -0.21
CA ASP A 523 -8.04 -4.18 1.25
C ASP A 523 -6.97 -5.21 1.64
N LEU A 524 -5.85 -4.76 2.20
CA LEU A 524 -4.74 -5.66 2.55
C LEU A 524 -5.06 -6.59 3.73
N MET A 525 -6.16 -6.35 4.46
CA MET A 525 -6.71 -7.28 5.47
C MET A 525 -7.61 -8.36 4.85
N GLU A 526 -8.31 -8.05 3.75
CA GLU A 526 -9.04 -9.01 2.91
C GLU A 526 -8.65 -8.86 1.43
N PRO A 527 -7.48 -9.38 0.99
CA PRO A 527 -6.90 -9.07 -0.33
C PRO A 527 -7.69 -9.51 -1.58
N ARG A 528 -8.82 -10.19 -1.37
CA ARG A 528 -9.82 -10.50 -2.39
C ARG A 528 -10.65 -9.26 -2.77
N LEU A 529 -10.77 -8.29 -1.87
CA LEU A 529 -11.55 -7.08 -2.09
C LEU A 529 -10.68 -6.01 -2.74
N VAL A 530 -11.22 -5.40 -3.80
CA VAL A 530 -10.73 -4.14 -4.36
C VAL A 530 -11.85 -3.13 -4.18
N CYS A 531 -11.56 -2.01 -3.54
CA CYS A 531 -12.52 -1.07 -3.01
C CYS A 531 -12.32 0.33 -3.61
N VAL A 532 -13.39 1.12 -3.64
CA VAL A 532 -13.32 2.56 -3.90
C VAL A 532 -12.57 3.24 -2.75
N ALA A 533 -11.53 4.01 -3.08
CA ALA A 533 -10.65 4.58 -2.08
C ALA A 533 -10.15 5.98 -2.45
N THR A 534 -9.63 6.67 -1.44
CA THR A 534 -9.12 8.04 -1.51
C THR A 534 -7.73 8.14 -0.87
N VAL A 535 -6.82 8.88 -1.51
CA VAL A 535 -5.56 9.28 -0.86
C VAL A 535 -5.87 10.38 0.15
N THR A 536 -5.80 10.11 1.46
CA THR A 536 -6.07 11.13 2.50
C THR A 536 -4.82 11.87 2.93
N ARG A 537 -3.65 11.23 2.85
CA ARG A 537 -2.38 11.82 3.28
C ARG A 537 -1.20 11.28 2.48
N ILE A 538 -0.19 12.13 2.32
CA ILE A 538 1.07 11.80 1.65
C ILE A 538 2.23 12.22 2.56
N VAL A 539 3.12 11.29 2.86
CA VAL A 539 4.35 11.50 3.62
C VAL A 539 5.51 10.94 2.81
N HIS A 540 6.18 11.81 2.05
CA HIS A 540 7.16 11.39 1.04
C HIS A 540 6.52 10.37 0.09
N ARG A 541 7.06 9.14 0.03
CA ARG A 541 6.53 8.04 -0.77
C ARG A 541 5.42 7.23 -0.09
N LEU A 542 5.15 7.48 1.19
CA LEU A 542 4.14 6.75 1.96
C LEU A 542 2.78 7.45 1.82
N LEU A 543 1.75 6.69 1.44
CA LEU A 543 0.38 7.16 1.25
C LEU A 543 -0.52 6.60 2.37
N ARG A 544 -1.43 7.44 2.87
CA ARG A 544 -2.59 6.98 3.66
C ARG A 544 -3.76 6.82 2.72
N ILE A 545 -4.31 5.62 2.66
CA ILE A 545 -5.41 5.24 1.79
C ILE A 545 -6.65 5.02 2.66
N HIS A 546 -7.71 5.78 2.37
CA HIS A 546 -9.01 5.66 3.00
C HIS A 546 -9.98 4.90 2.11
N PHE A 547 -10.82 4.05 2.70
CA PHE A 547 -11.87 3.33 1.98
C PHE A 547 -13.20 4.08 2.11
N ASP A 548 -13.71 4.58 1.00
CA ASP A 548 -14.82 5.53 1.02
C ASP A 548 -16.08 4.93 1.69
N GLY A 549 -16.64 5.65 2.66
CA GLY A 549 -17.81 5.22 3.43
C GLY A 549 -17.50 4.38 4.66
N TRP A 550 -16.25 3.97 4.85
CA TRP A 550 -15.78 3.30 6.06
C TRP A 550 -15.13 4.30 7.04
N GLU A 551 -14.88 3.85 8.26
CA GLU A 551 -14.26 4.66 9.31
C GLU A 551 -12.73 4.75 9.11
N ASP A 552 -12.11 5.83 9.61
CA ASP A 552 -10.67 6.13 9.40
C ASP A 552 -9.72 5.09 10.05
N GLU A 553 -10.24 4.27 10.95
CA GLU A 553 -9.54 3.14 11.59
C GLU A 553 -9.14 2.05 10.57
N TYR A 554 -9.89 1.95 9.47
CA TYR A 554 -9.62 1.04 8.36
C TYR A 554 -8.61 1.58 7.36
N ASP A 555 -8.21 2.85 7.47
CA ASP A 555 -7.25 3.44 6.55
C ASP A 555 -5.90 2.71 6.62
N GLN A 556 -5.28 2.49 5.46
CA GLN A 556 -4.05 1.69 5.34
C GLN A 556 -2.87 2.57 4.91
N TRP A 557 -1.70 2.31 5.48
CA TRP A 557 -0.44 2.88 5.03
C TRP A 557 0.16 2.04 3.90
N VAL A 558 0.36 2.65 2.74
CA VAL A 558 0.79 1.96 1.51
C VAL A 558 1.86 2.77 0.79
N ASP A 559 2.87 2.12 0.19
CA ASP A 559 3.86 2.81 -0.64
C ASP A 559 3.25 3.32 -1.95
N CYS A 560 3.72 4.46 -2.46
CA CYS A 560 3.24 5.03 -3.71
C CYS A 560 3.50 4.15 -4.94
N GLU A 561 4.46 3.22 -4.89
CA GLU A 561 4.73 2.25 -5.96
C GLU A 561 4.12 0.87 -5.66
N SER A 562 3.23 0.78 -4.67
CA SER A 562 2.58 -0.48 -4.29
C SER A 562 1.83 -1.11 -5.47
N PRO A 563 1.95 -2.43 -5.68
CA PRO A 563 1.22 -3.15 -6.71
C PRO A 563 -0.26 -3.43 -6.36
N ASP A 564 -0.72 -2.92 -5.22
CA ASP A 564 -2.06 -3.10 -4.66
C ASP A 564 -2.92 -1.82 -4.72
N LEU A 565 -2.45 -0.79 -5.44
CA LEU A 565 -3.20 0.41 -5.77
C LEU A 565 -3.43 0.49 -7.28
N TYR A 566 -4.64 0.80 -7.72
CA TYR A 566 -5.04 0.80 -9.12
C TYR A 566 -5.75 2.11 -9.52
N PRO A 567 -5.61 2.57 -10.77
CA PRO A 567 -6.35 3.74 -11.24
C PRO A 567 -7.84 3.43 -11.36
N VAL A 568 -8.66 4.49 -11.29
CA VAL A 568 -10.10 4.43 -11.55
C VAL A 568 -10.40 3.72 -12.89
N GLY A 569 -11.27 2.70 -12.85
CA GLY A 569 -11.67 1.92 -14.01
C GLY A 569 -10.83 0.67 -14.28
N TRP A 570 -9.85 0.34 -13.43
CA TRP A 570 -9.04 -0.87 -13.57
C TRP A 570 -9.86 -2.16 -13.38
N CYS A 571 -10.76 -2.19 -12.39
CA CYS A 571 -11.70 -3.30 -12.18
C CYS A 571 -12.57 -3.53 -13.42
N GLN A 572 -13.12 -2.46 -14.01
CA GLN A 572 -13.90 -2.54 -15.24
C GLN A 572 -13.06 -3.08 -16.42
N LEU A 573 -11.81 -2.63 -16.55
CA LEU A 573 -10.91 -3.05 -17.63
C LEU A 573 -10.54 -4.53 -17.53
N THR A 574 -10.27 -5.01 -16.32
CA THR A 574 -9.75 -6.36 -16.08
C THR A 574 -10.83 -7.40 -15.80
N GLY A 575 -12.07 -6.96 -15.58
CA GLY A 575 -13.19 -7.80 -15.16
C GLY A 575 -13.12 -8.20 -13.69
N TYR A 576 -12.35 -7.48 -12.86
CA TYR A 576 -12.32 -7.68 -11.41
C TYR A 576 -13.52 -6.98 -10.76
N GLN A 577 -14.04 -7.56 -9.67
CA GLN A 577 -15.17 -6.98 -8.95
C GLN A 577 -14.71 -5.81 -8.07
N LEU A 578 -15.29 -4.62 -8.29
CA LEU A 578 -15.11 -3.45 -7.43
C LEU A 578 -16.14 -3.46 -6.30
N GLN A 579 -15.71 -3.16 -5.08
CA GLN A 579 -16.59 -2.92 -3.95
C GLN A 579 -17.03 -1.45 -3.91
N PRO A 580 -18.35 -1.17 -3.84
CA PRO A 580 -18.87 0.20 -3.70
C PRO A 580 -18.46 0.82 -2.37
N PRO A 581 -18.50 2.16 -2.24
CA PRO A 581 -18.46 2.82 -0.95
C PRO A 581 -19.58 2.31 -0.04
N ALA A 582 -19.33 2.21 1.26
CA ALA A 582 -20.38 1.81 2.19
C ALA A 582 -21.46 2.91 2.28
N MET A 583 -22.73 2.53 2.11
CA MET A 583 -23.87 3.42 2.39
C MET A 583 -24.16 3.42 3.89
N GLN A 584 -24.11 4.59 4.55
CA GLN A 584 -24.33 4.72 6.00
C GLN A 584 -25.70 4.16 6.46
N GLU A 585 -26.72 4.07 5.59
CA GLU A 585 -28.02 3.46 5.92
C GLU A 585 -28.02 1.92 5.94
N CYS A 586 -27.12 1.25 5.20
CA CYS A 586 -27.03 -0.21 5.16
C CYS A 586 -26.34 -0.81 6.41
N LEU A 587 -25.49 -0.02 7.09
CA LEU A 587 -24.86 -0.44 8.36
C LEU A 587 -25.91 -0.65 9.46
N ASN A 588 -26.94 0.21 9.53
CA ASN A 588 -28.03 0.06 10.50
C ASN A 588 -28.87 -1.21 10.26
N ILE A 589 -29.12 -1.59 9.00
CA ILE A 589 -29.86 -2.82 8.68
C ILE A 589 -29.03 -4.06 9.01
N GLN A 590 -27.71 -4.03 8.76
CA GLN A 590 -26.82 -5.14 9.15
C GLN A 590 -26.66 -5.29 10.67
N ILE A 591 -26.66 -4.17 11.42
CA ILE A 591 -26.66 -4.18 12.89
C ILE A 591 -27.99 -4.71 13.44
N VAL A 592 -29.14 -4.26 12.93
CA VAL A 592 -30.48 -4.76 13.32
C VAL A 592 -30.64 -6.25 12.97
N MET A 593 -30.08 -6.72 11.86
CA MET A 593 -30.06 -8.15 11.51
C MET A 593 -29.13 -8.98 12.40
N LYS A 594 -28.02 -8.41 12.89
CA LYS A 594 -27.13 -9.06 13.87
C LYS A 594 -27.78 -9.14 15.25
N GLU A 595 -28.43 -8.08 15.70
CA GLU A 595 -29.18 -8.07 16.98
C GLU A 595 -30.36 -9.06 16.94
N SER A 596 -31.09 -9.12 15.83
CA SER A 596 -32.18 -10.10 15.64
C SER A 596 -31.70 -11.55 15.67
N LYS A 597 -30.49 -11.84 15.16
CA LYS A 597 -29.86 -13.18 15.23
C LYS A 597 -29.37 -13.54 16.63
N ASN A 598 -28.98 -12.56 17.44
CA ASN A 598 -28.61 -12.78 18.84
C ASN A 598 -29.83 -12.98 19.74
N VAL A 599 -30.94 -12.28 19.48
CA VAL A 599 -32.23 -12.51 20.17
C VAL A 599 -32.79 -13.91 19.87
N LEU A 600 -32.65 -14.41 18.64
CA LEU A 600 -33.03 -15.78 18.27
C LEU A 600 -32.11 -16.86 18.89
N LYS A 601 -30.84 -16.54 19.19
CA LYS A 601 -29.92 -17.44 19.91
C LYS A 601 -30.20 -17.51 21.40
N LEU A 602 -30.60 -16.40 22.03
CA LEU A 602 -31.01 -16.36 23.44
C LEU A 602 -32.28 -17.19 23.69
N ASN A 603 -33.27 -17.11 22.78
CA ASN A 603 -34.51 -17.89 22.90
C ASN A 603 -34.32 -19.41 22.68
N ASN A 604 -33.28 -19.82 21.94
CA ASN A 604 -32.95 -21.24 21.75
C ASN A 604 -32.20 -21.85 22.94
N CYS A 605 -31.60 -21.04 23.82
CA CYS A 605 -30.92 -21.53 25.01
C CYS A 605 -31.89 -21.79 26.17
N GLU A 606 -33.00 -21.05 26.26
CA GLU A 606 -34.07 -21.31 27.23
C GLU A 606 -34.99 -22.49 26.82
N LEU A 607 -34.99 -22.90 25.55
CA LEU A 607 -35.72 -24.09 25.07
C LEU A 607 -34.96 -25.40 25.29
N SER A 608 -33.63 -25.36 25.48
CA SER A 608 -32.83 -26.56 25.77
C SER A 608 -32.94 -27.05 27.21
N GLU A 609 -33.33 -26.21 28.17
CA GLU A 609 -33.58 -26.63 29.56
C GLU A 609 -35.00 -27.15 29.79
N LEU A 610 -35.97 -26.82 28.93
CA LEU A 610 -37.34 -27.35 29.00
C LEU A 610 -37.53 -28.68 28.25
N CYS A 611 -36.62 -29.04 27.33
CA CYS A 611 -36.72 -30.30 26.57
C CYS A 611 -36.12 -31.52 27.29
N ALA A 612 -35.47 -31.34 28.46
CA ALA A 612 -34.91 -32.42 29.26
C ALA A 612 -35.89 -33.05 30.27
N GLN A 613 -37.13 -32.53 30.38
CA GLN A 613 -38.11 -32.99 31.38
C GLN A 613 -39.35 -33.70 30.80
N SER A 614 -39.36 -34.10 29.53
CA SER A 614 -40.53 -34.80 28.94
C SER A 614 -40.18 -35.92 27.98
N CYS A 615 -39.15 -36.71 28.29
CA CYS A 615 -38.91 -38.01 27.67
C CYS A 615 -39.59 -39.15 28.46
N ILE A 616 -40.91 -39.15 28.60
CA ILE A 616 -41.68 -40.34 28.99
C ILE A 616 -43.03 -40.34 28.23
N LEU A 617 -43.26 -41.42 27.46
CA LEU A 617 -44.51 -41.83 26.79
C LEU A 617 -44.92 -41.04 25.53
N ALA A 618 -44.69 -41.63 24.35
CA ALA A 618 -45.76 -42.18 23.51
C ALA A 618 -45.26 -42.44 22.07
N THR A 619 -45.38 -43.70 21.70
CA THR A 619 -45.31 -44.25 20.34
C THR A 619 -46.33 -43.62 19.39
N GLY A 620 -45.86 -43.19 18.21
CA GLY A 620 -46.62 -43.17 16.94
C GLY A 620 -47.70 -42.12 16.76
N CYS A 621 -47.43 -41.07 15.97
CA CYS A 621 -48.39 -40.45 15.03
C CYS A 621 -47.74 -39.40 14.11
N ASN A 622 -48.31 -39.25 12.91
CA ASN A 622 -47.81 -38.50 11.75
C ASN A 622 -47.47 -37.01 11.97
N LEU A 623 -46.32 -36.59 11.41
CA LEU A 623 -45.72 -35.25 11.42
C LEU A 623 -46.49 -34.15 10.65
N PHE A 624 -47.65 -34.46 10.06
CA PHE A 624 -48.40 -33.54 9.19
C PHE A 624 -49.43 -32.65 9.94
N SER A 625 -49.80 -33.03 11.17
CA SER A 625 -50.77 -32.26 11.97
C SER A 625 -50.12 -31.09 12.73
N LEU A 626 -48.86 -31.25 13.16
CA LEU A 626 -48.14 -30.24 13.96
C LEU A 626 -47.77 -28.99 13.15
N VAL A 627 -47.60 -29.13 11.83
CA VAL A 627 -47.26 -28.03 10.91
C VAL A 627 -48.46 -27.10 10.66
N LYS A 628 -49.70 -27.63 10.67
CA LYS A 628 -50.91 -26.81 10.47
C LYS A 628 -51.32 -26.01 11.71
N GLU A 629 -50.93 -26.45 12.90
CA GLU A 629 -51.24 -25.75 14.15
C GLU A 629 -50.23 -24.62 14.44
N THR A 630 -48.98 -24.79 14.02
CA THR A 630 -47.94 -23.75 14.06
C THR A 630 -48.16 -22.64 13.03
N GLU A 631 -48.66 -22.94 11.81
CA GLU A 631 -49.08 -21.91 10.85
C GLU A 631 -50.27 -21.05 11.35
N ARG A 632 -51.18 -21.62 12.16
CA ARG A 632 -52.31 -20.89 12.75
C ARG A 632 -51.87 -19.91 13.84
N LEU A 633 -50.90 -20.30 14.68
CA LEU A 633 -50.37 -19.45 15.76
C LEU A 633 -49.47 -18.31 15.23
N LEU A 634 -48.73 -18.55 14.15
CA LEU A 634 -47.90 -17.52 13.50
C LEU A 634 -48.75 -16.47 12.76
N ARG A 635 -49.88 -16.85 12.15
CA ARG A 635 -50.82 -15.89 11.57
C ARG A 635 -51.52 -15.01 12.62
N GLY A 636 -51.77 -15.54 13.83
CA GLY A 636 -52.36 -14.76 14.93
C GLY A 636 -51.45 -13.67 15.50
N SER A 637 -50.13 -13.89 15.50
CA SER A 637 -49.15 -12.95 16.05
C SER A 637 -48.80 -11.81 15.07
N TYR A 638 -48.88 -12.07 13.76
CA TYR A 638 -48.65 -11.06 12.73
C TYR A 638 -49.74 -9.97 12.72
N TYR A 639 -51.01 -10.33 12.96
CA TYR A 639 -52.11 -9.37 13.03
C TYR A 639 -52.14 -8.52 14.32
N ARG A 640 -51.54 -8.98 15.42
CA ARG A 640 -51.40 -8.18 16.65
C ARG A 640 -50.27 -7.15 16.59
N CYS A 641 -49.20 -7.42 15.83
CA CYS A 641 -48.08 -6.49 15.70
C CYS A 641 -48.39 -5.31 14.76
N VAL A 642 -49.12 -5.56 13.66
CA VAL A 642 -49.53 -4.52 12.69
C VAL A 642 -50.57 -3.55 13.27
N SER A 643 -51.40 -3.97 14.22
CA SER A 643 -52.36 -3.09 14.92
C SER A 643 -51.70 -2.14 15.94
N SER A 644 -50.53 -2.50 16.49
CA SER A 644 -49.79 -1.67 17.46
C SER A 644 -48.94 -0.57 16.80
N LEU A 645 -48.51 -0.77 15.55
CA LEU A 645 -47.71 0.20 14.80
C LEU A 645 -48.54 1.30 14.12
N VAL A 646 -49.82 1.06 13.83
CA VAL A 646 -50.73 2.09 13.29
C VAL A 646 -51.26 3.03 14.40
N LEU A 647 -51.25 2.60 15.67
CA LEU A 647 -51.73 3.41 16.81
C LEU A 647 -50.65 4.29 17.49
N ARG A 648 -49.38 4.26 17.03
CA ARG A 648 -48.29 5.12 17.55
C ARG A 648 -47.86 6.27 16.63
N SER A 649 -48.46 6.38 15.43
CA SER A 649 -48.19 7.48 14.49
C SER A 649 -49.10 8.71 14.68
N ASP A 650 -50.00 8.73 15.67
CA ASP A 650 -50.97 9.82 15.87
C ASP A 650 -50.83 10.57 17.21
N ARG A 651 -49.65 10.47 17.85
CA ARG A 651 -49.29 11.28 19.03
C ARG A 651 -47.82 11.76 18.98
N SER A 652 -47.50 12.57 17.98
CA SER A 652 -46.51 13.66 18.10
C SER A 652 -46.74 14.69 16.99
N ARG A 653 -47.82 15.45 17.14
CA ARG A 653 -47.80 16.89 16.83
C ARG A 653 -47.25 17.61 18.05
#